data_AF-A0A9D3P4R2-F1
#
_entry.id   AF-A0A9D3P4R2-F1
#
_cell.length_a   1.000
_cell.length_b   1.000
_cell.length_c   1.000
_cell.angle_alpha   90.00
_cell.angle_beta   90.00
_cell.angle_gamma   90.00
#
_symmetry.space_group_name_H-M   'P 1'
#
loop_
_entity.id
_entity.type
_entity.pdbx_description
1 polymer ?
#
loop_
_entity_poly.entity_id
_entity_poly.type
_entity_poly.pdbx_seq_one_letter_code
_entity_poly.pdbx_strand_id
1 'polypeptide(L)'
;MKQILVLCALVALSQCIKVPLFKGKTARERLQEKGLWEEYRKKYPYNPWVKFVQNGQEPMTNDADLSYYGAITIGTPPQSFTVLMDTGSSNLWVPSVYCSSQACQNHDQFNPQQSSTYQSSNQSISVQYGTGSMTGVLGYDTVTVGGISVQNQIFGLSETEAPFMASMTADGIMGLAYQSISSDGATPVFDNMMSQGLVSQDVFSVYLSSNEEQGSMLFLGEIDSSYYTGSIYWIPLSSESYYQINMDSVTINGQVVGCSGGCQAIIDTGTSLIVGPSSDISNLNSYLGAQTDQYGDSTVSCSSVQSMPSVTFNINGYAFSIPPSSFVTQKRTMKQILVLCALVALSQCIKVPLFKGKTARERLQEKGLWEEYRKKYPYTPWVKFVQNGQEPMTNDADLCYYGVITIGTPPQSFTVQMDTGSSNLWVPSVYCSSQACQNHNKFNPEQSSTYQSSNQSVAVQYGTGSMTGVLGYDTVTIGGISVQNQVFGLSETEAPFEVGMTPDGIMGLAYQSISSDGATPIFDNMMSQGLVSQNVFSVYLSSSEEQGSMLFLGEIDSSYYTGSISWIPLSSDSYYQVTMDSVTINGQVVGCSGGCQAIVDTGTSLIIGPSSDISNLNSYLGAQTDQYGDSTVNCSSVQSMPSVTFNINGYAFSIPPSSFVFQKRTMKQILVLCALVALSQCIKVPLFKGKTARERLQEKGLWEEYRKKYPYTPWVKFVQNGQEPMTNDADLCYYGVITIGTPPQSFTVLMDTGSSNLWVPSVYCSSQACQNHDKFNPEQSSTYQSSNQSVAVQYGTGSMTGVLGYDTVTIGGISVQNQVFGLSETEAPFMASLTADGTMGLAYQSISADGATPIFDNMMSQGLVSQDVFSVYLSSNEEQGSMLFLGEIDSSYYTGSISWIPLSSESYYQVTMDSVTINGQVVGCSGGCQAIVDTGTSFIVGPSSDISNLNSYLGAQTDQYGDSTVSCSSVQSMPSVIFNINGYAFSIPPSSFVTQGYSGCQTGFAGGNFGSSFSWILGDVFIRNWYTIFNRGNSSVGLAATSY
;
A
#
# COMPACT_ATOMS: atom_id res chain seq x y z
N MET A 1 38.64 20.50 30.48
CA MET A 1 37.84 19.26 30.56
C MET A 1 36.51 19.38 31.33
N LYS A 2 36.14 20.56 31.87
CA LYS A 2 34.81 20.81 32.49
C LYS A 2 33.91 21.79 31.73
N GLN A 3 34.36 22.32 30.58
CA GLN A 3 33.57 23.21 29.72
C GLN A 3 32.99 22.52 28.47
N ILE A 4 33.40 21.27 28.18
CA ILE A 4 32.89 20.50 27.02
C ILE A 4 31.64 19.68 27.39
N LEU A 5 31.50 19.32 28.67
CA LEU A 5 30.33 18.58 29.19
C LEU A 5 29.06 19.42 29.35
N VAL A 6 29.16 20.76 29.28
CA VAL A 6 27.98 21.65 29.32
C VAL A 6 27.47 21.97 27.91
N LEU A 7 28.33 21.88 26.88
CA LEU A 7 27.90 22.07 25.49
C LEU A 7 27.20 20.84 24.91
N CYS A 8 27.58 19.63 25.32
CA CYS A 8 26.91 18.39 24.89
C CYS A 8 25.55 18.15 25.57
N ALA A 9 25.18 18.94 26.59
CA ALA A 9 23.85 18.91 27.22
C ALA A 9 22.88 19.97 26.65
N LEU A 10 23.37 20.86 25.76
CA LEU A 10 22.56 21.90 25.09
C LEU A 10 22.29 21.60 23.60
N VAL A 11 22.71 20.43 23.13
CA VAL A 11 22.21 19.84 21.88
C VAL A 11 21.41 18.59 22.24
N ALA A 12 20.46 18.76 23.19
CA ALA A 12 19.26 17.94 23.15
C ALA A 12 18.54 18.36 21.87
N LEU A 13 18.43 17.42 20.93
CA LEU A 13 17.63 17.55 19.73
C LEU A 13 16.29 18.19 20.12
N SER A 14 16.01 19.40 19.62
CA SER A 14 14.65 19.93 19.60
C SER A 14 13.87 19.01 18.67
N GLN A 15 13.34 17.93 19.24
CA GLN A 15 12.45 17.04 18.51
C GLN A 15 11.19 17.84 18.19
N CYS A 16 10.87 17.83 16.90
CA CYS A 16 9.70 18.50 16.39
C CYS A 16 8.44 17.85 17.00
N ILE A 17 7.61 18.63 17.69
CA ILE A 17 6.43 18.10 18.39
C ILE A 17 5.27 18.07 17.39
N LYS A 18 5.14 16.90 16.76
CA LYS A 18 4.18 16.59 15.71
C LYS A 18 2.94 15.95 16.31
N VAL A 19 1.78 16.57 16.08
CA VAL A 19 0.45 16.02 16.39
C VAL A 19 -0.25 15.66 15.07
N PRO A 20 -0.29 14.36 14.68
CA PRO A 20 -1.02 13.93 13.51
C PRO A 20 -2.50 14.29 13.60
N LEU A 21 -3.01 14.91 12.56
CA LEU A 21 -4.43 15.20 12.38
C LEU A 21 -4.96 14.30 11.27
N PHE A 22 -6.12 13.70 11.49
CA PHE A 22 -6.78 12.90 10.47
C PHE A 22 -8.03 13.61 9.97
N LYS A 23 -8.36 13.37 8.70
CA LYS A 23 -9.58 13.87 8.10
C LYS A 23 -10.69 12.84 8.33
N GLY A 24 -11.77 13.21 9.01
CA GLY A 24 -12.93 12.35 9.25
C GLY A 24 -14.18 12.85 8.55
N LYS A 25 -15.16 11.97 8.39
CA LYS A 25 -16.47 12.32 7.80
C LYS A 25 -17.12 13.46 8.58
N THR A 26 -17.66 14.41 7.84
CA THR A 26 -18.36 15.56 8.40
C THR A 26 -19.77 15.17 8.86
N ALA A 27 -20.39 15.96 9.74
CA ALA A 27 -21.76 15.68 10.18
C ALA A 27 -22.76 15.78 9.00
N ARG A 28 -22.49 16.63 8.01
CA ARG A 28 -23.24 16.76 6.74
C ARG A 28 -23.20 15.44 5.98
N GLU A 29 -22.02 14.87 5.80
CA GLU A 29 -21.84 13.59 5.09
C GLU A 29 -22.59 12.47 5.81
N ARG A 30 -22.42 12.35 7.13
CA ARG A 30 -23.12 11.34 7.94
C ARG A 30 -24.65 11.51 7.92
N LEU A 31 -25.14 12.74 7.93
CA LEU A 31 -26.57 13.04 7.83
C LEU A 31 -27.12 12.80 6.42
N GLN A 32 -26.31 13.03 5.37
CA GLN A 32 -26.66 12.72 3.99
C GLN A 32 -26.75 11.21 3.76
N GLU A 33 -25.81 10.44 4.31
CA GLU A 33 -25.82 8.96 4.28
C GLU A 33 -27.06 8.38 4.96
N LYS A 34 -27.49 8.99 6.07
CA LYS A 34 -28.71 8.59 6.80
C LYS A 34 -30.00 9.12 6.16
N GLY A 35 -29.92 9.91 5.08
CA GLY A 35 -31.07 10.56 4.44
C GLY A 35 -31.74 11.64 5.31
N LEU A 36 -31.09 12.09 6.38
CA LEU A 36 -31.61 13.04 7.37
C LEU A 36 -31.21 14.49 7.09
N TRP A 37 -30.31 14.73 6.13
CA TRP A 37 -29.78 16.08 5.83
C TRP A 37 -30.87 17.10 5.50
N GLU A 38 -31.86 16.72 4.69
CA GLU A 38 -32.95 17.62 4.29
C GLU A 38 -33.87 18.02 5.44
N GLU A 39 -34.11 17.11 6.39
CA GLU A 39 -34.87 17.42 7.61
C GLU A 39 -34.05 18.29 8.55
N TYR A 40 -32.77 17.94 8.72
CA TYR A 40 -31.82 18.67 9.57
C TYR A 40 -31.69 20.13 9.15
N ARG A 41 -31.40 20.41 7.87
CA ARG A 41 -31.21 21.78 7.36
C ARG A 41 -32.48 22.63 7.35
N LYS A 42 -33.66 22.02 7.34
CA LYS A 42 -34.95 22.71 7.52
C LYS A 42 -35.20 23.10 8.98
N LYS A 43 -34.80 22.23 9.92
CA LYS A 43 -34.98 22.44 11.35
C LYS A 43 -33.96 23.42 11.93
N TYR A 44 -32.74 23.41 11.40
CA TYR A 44 -31.62 24.26 11.81
C TYR A 44 -31.11 25.06 10.60
N PRO A 45 -31.82 26.13 10.20
CA PRO A 45 -31.45 26.93 9.03
C PRO A 45 -30.09 27.60 9.21
N TYR A 46 -29.28 27.56 8.15
CA TYR A 46 -27.94 28.13 8.10
C TYR A 46 -27.96 29.64 8.39
N ASN A 47 -27.32 30.06 9.49
CA ASN A 47 -27.15 31.47 9.83
C ASN A 47 -25.73 31.76 10.35
N PRO A 48 -24.76 31.95 9.44
CA PRO A 48 -23.37 32.21 9.81
C PRO A 48 -23.16 33.54 10.53
N TRP A 49 -24.14 34.47 10.48
CA TRP A 49 -24.04 35.76 11.15
C TRP A 49 -24.21 35.69 12.67
N VAL A 50 -24.76 34.61 13.22
CA VAL A 50 -24.90 34.43 14.69
C VAL A 50 -23.53 34.42 15.38
N LYS A 51 -22.47 34.03 14.65
CA LYS A 51 -21.09 33.99 15.16
C LYS A 51 -20.54 35.34 15.62
N PHE A 52 -21.12 36.45 15.18
CA PHE A 52 -20.50 37.77 15.30
C PHE A 52 -21.36 38.83 15.98
N VAL A 53 -22.49 38.44 16.61
CA VAL A 53 -23.46 39.38 17.19
C VAL A 53 -23.45 39.39 18.74
N GLN A 54 -22.80 38.42 19.41
CA GLN A 54 -22.76 38.35 20.88
C GLN A 54 -21.33 38.26 21.43
N ASN A 55 -20.93 39.25 22.25
CA ASN A 55 -19.67 39.20 23.02
C ASN A 55 -19.77 38.12 24.11
N GLY A 56 -18.82 37.19 24.16
CA GLY A 56 -18.71 36.16 25.19
C GLY A 56 -19.38 34.81 24.87
N GLN A 57 -19.63 34.53 23.59
CA GLN A 57 -20.07 33.21 23.11
C GLN A 57 -19.07 32.73 22.04
N GLU A 58 -18.71 31.44 22.05
CA GLU A 58 -17.79 30.80 21.09
C GLU A 58 -18.62 30.07 20.00
N PRO A 59 -19.07 30.73 18.93
CA PRO A 59 -20.16 30.19 18.12
C PRO A 59 -19.59 29.38 16.96
N MET A 60 -19.84 28.07 16.94
CA MET A 60 -19.70 27.26 15.72
C MET A 60 -20.97 27.41 14.87
N THR A 61 -20.86 28.03 13.69
CA THR A 61 -21.94 28.07 12.69
C THR A 61 -21.43 27.46 11.40
N ASN A 62 -21.05 26.17 11.42
CA ASN A 62 -20.88 25.34 10.22
C ASN A 62 -20.57 23.87 10.57
N ASP A 63 -21.27 23.33 11.57
CA ASP A 63 -20.82 22.14 12.32
C ASP A 63 -20.95 20.86 11.50
N ALA A 64 -21.67 20.96 10.37
CA ALA A 64 -21.87 19.87 9.45
C ALA A 64 -20.65 19.64 8.54
N ASP A 65 -19.70 20.56 8.42
CA ASP A 65 -18.59 20.43 7.45
C ASP A 65 -17.21 20.32 8.10
N LEU A 66 -17.14 20.09 9.41
CA LEU A 66 -15.89 19.89 10.15
C LEU A 66 -15.20 18.58 9.76
N SER A 67 -13.91 18.65 9.43
CA SER A 67 -13.20 17.51 8.84
C SER A 67 -11.92 17.09 9.54
N TYR A 68 -11.25 17.90 10.37
CA TYR A 68 -9.90 17.56 10.88
C TYR A 68 -9.85 17.40 12.40
N TYR A 69 -9.31 16.27 12.85
CA TYR A 69 -9.35 15.87 14.26
C TYR A 69 -7.97 15.39 14.74
N GLY A 70 -7.67 15.60 16.03
CA GLY A 70 -6.44 15.15 16.66
C GLY A 70 -6.70 14.37 17.95
N ALA A 71 -5.78 13.48 18.31
CA ALA A 71 -5.87 12.71 19.55
C ALA A 71 -5.23 13.44 20.73
N ILE A 72 -5.91 13.43 21.87
CA ILE A 72 -5.39 13.88 23.17
C ILE A 72 -5.67 12.81 24.23
N THR A 73 -5.00 12.92 25.37
CA THR A 73 -5.39 12.15 26.56
C THR A 73 -5.53 13.06 27.78
N ILE A 74 -6.44 12.72 28.69
CA ILE A 74 -6.69 13.47 29.93
C ILE A 74 -6.67 12.50 31.11
N GLY A 75 -5.94 12.82 32.18
CA GLY A 75 -5.95 12.08 33.44
C GLY A 75 -4.75 11.16 33.71
N THR A 76 -4.74 10.59 34.92
CA THR A 76 -3.74 9.61 35.38
C THR A 76 -4.42 8.42 36.08
N PRO A 77 -4.52 7.22 35.46
CA PRO A 77 -4.05 6.90 34.12
C PRO A 77 -4.75 7.71 33.01
N PRO A 78 -4.11 7.91 31.85
CA PRO A 78 -4.66 8.69 30.75
C PRO A 78 -5.93 8.06 30.15
N GLN A 79 -6.93 8.89 29.87
CA GLN A 79 -8.15 8.57 29.13
C GLN A 79 -8.09 9.26 27.76
N SER A 80 -8.34 8.54 26.66
CA SER A 80 -8.13 9.04 25.30
C SER A 80 -9.37 9.72 24.73
N PHE A 81 -9.16 10.78 23.95
CA PHE A 81 -10.22 11.51 23.25
C PHE A 81 -9.75 11.95 21.87
N THR A 82 -10.69 11.97 20.92
CA THR A 82 -10.55 12.62 19.62
C THR A 82 -11.16 14.01 19.71
N VAL A 83 -10.38 15.07 19.48
CA VAL A 83 -10.86 16.46 19.60
C VAL A 83 -10.69 17.24 18.30
N LEU A 84 -11.58 18.22 18.11
CA LEU A 84 -11.41 19.24 17.09
C LEU A 84 -10.32 20.23 17.54
N MET A 85 -9.30 20.44 16.70
CA MET A 85 -8.23 21.42 16.94
C MET A 85 -8.64 22.75 16.32
N ASP A 86 -9.07 23.70 17.14
CA ASP A 86 -9.88 24.82 16.67
C ASP A 86 -9.30 26.20 17.02
N THR A 87 -8.81 26.93 16.01
CA THR A 87 -8.37 28.33 16.17
C THR A 87 -9.52 29.33 16.26
N GLY A 88 -10.76 28.86 16.13
CA GLY A 88 -12.01 29.58 16.34
C GLY A 88 -12.62 29.43 17.74
N SER A 89 -12.00 28.69 18.67
CA SER A 89 -12.44 28.54 20.07
C SER A 89 -11.24 28.51 21.04
N SER A 90 -11.48 28.77 22.32
CA SER A 90 -10.45 28.79 23.36
C SER A 90 -10.61 27.71 24.41
N ASN A 91 -11.84 27.26 24.67
CA ASN A 91 -12.11 26.24 25.66
C ASN A 91 -11.66 24.84 25.21
N LEU A 92 -11.01 24.09 26.11
CA LEU A 92 -10.90 22.62 26.02
C LEU A 92 -12.09 22.00 26.76
N TRP A 93 -12.81 21.06 26.15
CA TRP A 93 -13.83 20.26 26.83
C TRP A 93 -14.03 18.91 26.17
N VAL A 94 -14.47 17.92 26.96
CA VAL A 94 -14.81 16.56 26.54
C VAL A 94 -16.07 16.06 27.26
N PRO A 95 -16.76 15.02 26.78
CA PRO A 95 -17.97 14.54 27.43
C PRO A 95 -17.68 13.90 28.77
N SER A 96 -18.55 14.10 29.75
CA SER A 96 -18.45 13.44 31.05
C SER A 96 -19.24 12.13 31.05
N VAL A 97 -18.84 11.17 31.89
CA VAL A 97 -19.69 10.02 32.25
C VAL A 97 -21.00 10.44 32.94
N TYR A 98 -21.10 11.69 33.37
CA TYR A 98 -22.33 12.29 33.90
C TYR A 98 -23.19 12.97 32.83
N CYS A 99 -22.77 12.97 31.57
CA CYS A 99 -23.53 13.58 30.49
C CYS A 99 -24.84 12.82 30.22
N SER A 100 -25.94 13.58 30.15
CA SER A 100 -27.29 13.06 29.97
C SER A 100 -27.82 13.16 28.52
N SER A 101 -27.13 13.92 27.66
CA SER A 101 -27.51 14.07 26.25
C SER A 101 -27.23 12.80 25.45
N GLN A 102 -28.05 12.54 24.43
CA GLN A 102 -27.83 11.44 23.49
C GLN A 102 -26.50 11.56 22.73
N ALA A 103 -26.00 12.79 22.52
CA ALA A 103 -24.74 13.05 21.85
C ALA A 103 -23.56 12.34 22.53
N CYS A 104 -23.48 12.46 23.86
CA CYS A 104 -22.44 11.86 24.68
C CYS A 104 -22.42 10.33 24.66
N GLN A 105 -23.50 9.65 24.27
CA GLN A 105 -23.54 8.17 24.23
C GLN A 105 -22.74 7.57 23.09
N ASN A 106 -22.45 8.37 22.05
CA ASN A 106 -21.70 7.94 20.87
C ASN A 106 -20.23 8.35 20.93
N HIS A 107 -19.78 8.93 22.05
CA HIS A 107 -18.45 9.52 22.23
C HIS A 107 -17.76 8.96 23.47
N ASP A 108 -16.43 9.02 23.46
CA ASP A 108 -15.63 8.64 24.62
C ASP A 108 -15.86 9.63 25.77
N GLN A 109 -16.15 9.10 26.96
CA GLN A 109 -16.55 9.90 28.12
C GLN A 109 -15.46 9.91 29.18
N PHE A 110 -15.10 11.10 29.65
CA PHE A 110 -14.18 11.29 30.76
C PHE A 110 -14.83 10.88 32.09
N ASN A 111 -14.19 9.94 32.77
CA ASN A 111 -14.53 9.50 34.10
C ASN A 111 -13.59 10.14 35.13
N PRO A 112 -14.04 11.16 35.89
CA PRO A 112 -13.20 11.81 36.89
C PRO A 112 -12.79 10.89 38.04
N GLN A 113 -13.52 9.79 38.29
CA GLN A 113 -13.20 8.83 39.35
C GLN A 113 -12.04 7.90 38.97
N GLN A 114 -11.70 7.82 37.68
CA GLN A 114 -10.61 6.98 37.18
C GLN A 114 -9.28 7.72 37.09
N SER A 115 -9.26 9.04 37.27
CA SER A 115 -8.04 9.83 37.27
C SER A 115 -7.63 10.24 38.69
N SER A 116 -6.43 9.82 39.08
CA SER A 116 -5.79 10.18 40.35
C SER A 116 -5.31 11.63 40.41
N THR A 117 -5.18 12.30 39.26
CA THR A 117 -4.73 13.70 39.15
C THR A 117 -5.87 14.69 38.94
N TYR A 118 -7.11 14.19 38.78
CA TYR A 118 -8.29 15.03 38.59
C TYR A 118 -8.62 15.87 39.83
N GLN A 119 -8.89 17.16 39.62
CA GLN A 119 -9.36 18.08 40.64
C GLN A 119 -10.55 18.89 40.12
N SER A 120 -11.71 18.77 40.77
CA SER A 120 -12.89 19.58 40.40
C SER A 120 -12.70 21.04 40.80
N SER A 121 -13.10 21.98 39.94
CA SER A 121 -13.15 23.41 40.29
C SER A 121 -14.49 23.83 40.92
N ASN A 122 -15.51 22.97 40.85
CA ASN A 122 -16.93 23.25 41.19
C ASN A 122 -17.55 24.45 40.44
N GLN A 123 -16.91 24.93 39.38
CA GLN A 123 -17.45 25.99 38.54
C GLN A 123 -18.22 25.39 37.36
N SER A 124 -19.36 25.96 37.04
CA SER A 124 -20.13 25.58 35.85
C SER A 124 -19.57 26.28 34.61
N ILE A 125 -19.54 25.58 33.49
CA ILE A 125 -19.26 26.14 32.17
C ILE A 125 -20.50 26.02 31.28
N SER A 126 -20.73 27.03 30.45
CA SER A 126 -21.73 26.99 29.38
C SER A 126 -21.12 27.60 28.14
N VAL A 127 -20.78 26.77 27.17
CA VAL A 127 -20.27 27.23 25.87
C VAL A 127 -21.43 27.21 24.87
N GLN A 128 -21.75 28.39 24.35
CA GLN A 128 -22.80 28.57 23.34
C GLN A 128 -22.18 28.52 21.95
N TYR A 129 -22.53 27.48 21.20
CA TYR A 129 -22.21 27.32 19.78
C TYR A 129 -23.37 27.86 18.93
N GLY A 130 -23.13 28.16 17.66
CA GLY A 130 -24.12 28.83 16.81
C GLY A 130 -25.42 28.05 16.60
N THR A 131 -25.36 26.72 16.57
CA THR A 131 -26.55 25.85 16.39
C THR A 131 -26.98 25.09 17.64
N GLY A 132 -26.29 25.27 18.77
CA GLY A 132 -26.58 24.59 20.04
C GLY A 132 -25.58 24.95 21.14
N SER A 133 -25.68 24.34 22.32
CA SER A 133 -24.74 24.62 23.41
C SER A 133 -24.29 23.36 24.11
N MET A 134 -23.15 23.48 24.76
CA MET A 134 -22.66 22.52 25.73
C MET A 134 -22.65 23.19 27.10
N THR A 135 -23.18 22.49 28.11
CA THR A 135 -23.08 22.92 29.51
C THR A 135 -22.46 21.81 30.34
N GLY A 136 -21.72 22.17 31.38
CA GLY A 136 -21.12 21.21 32.28
C GLY A 136 -20.37 21.87 33.42
N VAL A 137 -19.35 21.18 33.93
CA VAL A 137 -18.51 21.66 35.03
C VAL A 137 -17.04 21.70 34.62
N LEU A 138 -16.28 22.57 35.25
CA LEU A 138 -14.85 22.70 35.03
C LEU A 138 -14.07 21.78 35.98
N GLY A 139 -12.97 21.25 35.48
CA GLY A 139 -12.00 20.47 36.23
C GLY A 139 -10.59 20.74 35.77
N TYR A 140 -9.63 20.38 36.62
CA TYR A 140 -8.21 20.39 36.32
C TYR A 140 -7.71 18.95 36.25
N ASP A 141 -6.88 18.66 35.26
CA ASP A 141 -6.15 17.40 35.20
C ASP A 141 -4.88 17.56 34.34
N THR A 142 -4.13 16.47 34.18
CA THR A 142 -3.03 16.39 33.22
C THR A 142 -3.60 16.10 31.84
N VAL A 143 -3.28 16.96 30.86
CA VAL A 143 -3.65 16.77 29.46
C VAL A 143 -2.39 16.48 28.65
N THR A 144 -2.37 15.39 27.89
CA THR A 144 -1.24 15.05 27.01
C THR A 144 -1.62 15.22 25.54
N VAL A 145 -0.81 16.00 24.80
CA VAL A 145 -0.99 16.31 23.37
C VAL A 145 0.35 16.13 22.66
N GLY A 146 0.42 15.26 21.64
CA GLY A 146 1.66 15.03 20.89
C GLY A 146 2.85 14.58 21.74
N GLY A 147 2.59 13.92 22.88
CA GLY A 147 3.62 13.55 23.86
C GLY A 147 3.99 14.64 24.88
N ILE A 148 3.46 15.88 24.76
CA ILE A 148 3.60 16.92 25.79
C ILE A 148 2.54 16.71 26.86
N SER A 149 2.93 16.49 28.12
CA SER A 149 2.01 16.48 29.26
C SER A 149 1.91 17.86 29.91
N VAL A 150 0.78 18.53 29.70
CA VAL A 150 0.40 19.81 30.30
C VAL A 150 -0.22 19.55 31.67
N GLN A 151 0.44 20.03 32.72
CA GLN A 151 0.00 19.82 34.10
C GLN A 151 -1.04 20.88 34.50
N ASN A 152 -1.97 20.53 35.38
CA ASN A 152 -3.02 21.44 35.87
C ASN A 152 -3.78 22.16 34.74
N GLN A 153 -4.07 21.46 33.65
CA GLN A 153 -4.85 22.01 32.54
C GLN A 153 -6.32 22.04 32.93
N ILE A 154 -6.93 23.22 32.82
CA ILE A 154 -8.38 23.38 33.01
C ILE A 154 -9.13 22.90 31.76
N PHE A 155 -10.23 22.18 31.95
CA PHE A 155 -11.11 21.74 30.88
C PHE A 155 -12.56 21.57 31.35
N GLY A 156 -13.50 21.65 30.41
CA GLY A 156 -14.92 21.39 30.65
C GLY A 156 -15.25 19.90 30.56
N LEU A 157 -16.04 19.43 31.51
CA LEU A 157 -16.69 18.12 31.53
C LEU A 157 -18.15 18.34 31.16
N SER A 158 -18.56 17.97 29.94
CA SER A 158 -19.92 18.22 29.48
C SER A 158 -20.95 17.39 30.25
N GLU A 159 -22.07 18.00 30.62
CA GLU A 159 -23.24 17.35 31.24
C GLU A 159 -24.45 17.32 30.29
N THR A 160 -24.53 18.31 29.39
CA THR A 160 -25.45 18.31 28.26
C THR A 160 -24.76 18.87 27.02
N GLU A 161 -25.06 18.27 25.88
CA GLU A 161 -24.55 18.63 24.56
C GLU A 161 -25.69 18.79 23.55
N ALA A 162 -25.43 19.58 22.52
CA ALA A 162 -26.34 19.83 21.43
C ALA A 162 -26.57 18.56 20.56
N PRO A 163 -27.79 18.35 20.02
CA PRO A 163 -28.09 17.13 19.25
C PRO A 163 -27.20 16.87 18.03
N PHE A 164 -26.65 17.90 17.39
CA PHE A 164 -25.79 17.73 16.21
C PHE A 164 -24.44 17.07 16.55
N MET A 165 -23.96 17.25 17.78
CA MET A 165 -22.69 16.68 18.26
C MET A 165 -22.74 15.15 18.21
N ALA A 166 -23.93 14.53 18.35
CA ALA A 166 -24.13 13.09 18.17
C ALA A 166 -23.72 12.54 16.80
N SER A 167 -23.59 13.43 15.80
CA SER A 167 -23.19 13.09 14.43
C SER A 167 -21.76 13.52 14.10
N MET A 168 -21.04 14.15 15.03
CA MET A 168 -19.64 14.54 14.86
C MET A 168 -18.69 13.37 15.10
N THR A 169 -17.50 13.45 14.50
CA THR A 169 -16.42 12.49 14.74
C THR A 169 -15.60 12.86 15.99
N ALA A 170 -15.48 14.14 16.33
CA ALA A 170 -14.84 14.58 17.57
C ALA A 170 -15.72 14.28 18.79
N ASP A 171 -15.10 13.80 19.86
CA ASP A 171 -15.69 13.70 21.21
C ASP A 171 -15.82 15.09 21.84
N GLY A 172 -14.85 15.98 21.60
CA GLY A 172 -14.81 17.32 22.19
C GLY A 172 -14.01 18.33 21.36
N ILE A 173 -13.69 19.47 21.94
CA ILE A 173 -12.93 20.55 21.30
C ILE A 173 -11.71 20.89 22.12
N MET A 174 -10.58 21.07 21.46
CA MET A 174 -9.38 21.71 22.01
C MET A 174 -9.17 23.05 21.32
N GLY A 175 -9.58 24.12 22.00
CA GLY A 175 -9.40 25.48 21.51
C GLY A 175 -7.93 25.91 21.45
N LEU A 176 -7.58 26.62 20.38
CA LEU A 176 -6.26 27.20 20.12
C LEU A 176 -6.29 28.73 20.06
N ALA A 177 -7.45 29.37 20.22
CA ALA A 177 -7.60 30.83 20.24
C ALA A 177 -7.25 31.44 21.60
N TYR A 178 -7.14 32.77 21.66
CA TYR A 178 -6.70 33.50 22.85
C TYR A 178 -7.69 33.42 24.01
N GLN A 179 -7.17 33.30 25.25
CA GLN A 179 -7.98 33.24 26.48
C GLN A 179 -9.08 34.32 26.60
N SER A 180 -8.92 35.48 25.95
CA SER A 180 -9.89 36.59 25.97
C SER A 180 -11.29 36.23 25.49
N ILE A 181 -11.44 35.14 24.70
CA ILE A 181 -12.76 34.66 24.23
C ILE A 181 -13.24 33.40 24.95
N SER A 182 -12.44 32.84 25.87
CA SER A 182 -12.88 31.71 26.69
C SER A 182 -14.09 32.11 27.53
N SER A 183 -15.14 31.28 27.48
CA SER A 183 -16.44 31.55 28.11
C SER A 183 -16.40 31.76 29.64
N ASP A 184 -15.38 31.23 30.30
CA ASP A 184 -15.17 31.20 31.74
C ASP A 184 -13.81 31.76 32.16
N GLY A 185 -13.00 32.22 31.19
CA GLY A 185 -11.61 32.63 31.40
C GLY A 185 -10.66 31.45 31.59
N ALA A 186 -11.05 30.23 31.18
CA ALA A 186 -10.16 29.07 31.14
C ALA A 186 -8.94 29.34 30.26
N THR A 187 -7.77 29.00 30.79
CA THR A 187 -6.50 29.10 30.04
C THR A 187 -6.45 28.02 28.96
N PRO A 188 -6.28 28.38 27.68
CA PRO A 188 -6.13 27.40 26.60
C PRO A 188 -4.91 26.49 26.81
N VAL A 189 -4.92 25.32 26.16
CA VAL A 189 -3.88 24.30 26.37
C VAL A 189 -2.52 24.81 25.93
N PHE A 190 -2.44 25.52 24.80
CA PHE A 190 -1.18 26.04 24.28
C PHE A 190 -0.59 27.16 25.17
N ASP A 191 -1.41 28.02 25.76
CA ASP A 191 -0.99 29.02 26.74
C ASP A 191 -0.36 28.38 27.99
N ASN A 192 -0.92 27.26 28.45
CA ASN A 192 -0.32 26.48 29.52
C ASN A 192 0.98 25.79 29.08
N MET A 193 1.09 25.32 27.84
CA MET A 193 2.36 24.81 27.30
C MET A 193 3.45 25.88 27.30
N MET A 194 3.13 27.10 26.85
CA MET A 194 4.07 28.24 26.82
C MET A 194 4.49 28.63 28.25
N SER A 195 3.52 28.82 29.15
CA SER A 195 3.82 29.25 30.53
C SER A 195 4.57 28.19 31.36
N GLN A 196 4.40 26.90 31.04
CA GLN A 196 5.14 25.80 31.65
C GLN A 196 6.49 25.53 30.97
N GLY A 197 6.82 26.23 29.88
CA GLY A 197 8.07 26.05 29.13
C GLY A 197 8.17 24.68 28.44
N LEU A 198 7.03 24.13 27.99
CA LEU A 198 6.92 22.81 27.38
C LEU A 198 7.16 22.81 25.86
N VAL A 199 7.23 23.99 25.24
CA VAL A 199 7.47 24.18 23.80
C VAL A 199 8.74 24.99 23.56
N SER A 200 9.42 24.73 22.45
CA SER A 200 10.68 25.41 22.09
C SER A 200 10.50 26.86 21.66
N GLN A 201 9.32 27.22 21.15
CA GLN A 201 8.96 28.56 20.72
C GLN A 201 7.48 28.81 21.01
N ASP A 202 7.11 30.07 21.21
CA ASP A 202 5.71 30.50 21.42
C ASP A 202 4.96 30.57 20.08
N VAL A 203 5.02 29.49 19.30
CA VAL A 203 4.38 29.37 17.98
C VAL A 203 3.84 27.95 17.78
N PHE A 204 2.69 27.84 17.13
CA PHE A 204 2.25 26.59 16.52
C PHE A 204 1.98 26.81 15.04
N SER A 205 2.02 25.74 14.25
CA SER A 205 1.66 25.77 12.84
C SER A 205 0.77 24.60 12.47
N VAL A 206 -0.11 24.79 11.49
CA VAL A 206 -1.09 23.79 11.06
C VAL A 206 -0.99 23.58 9.56
N TYR A 207 -0.89 22.31 9.16
CA TYR A 207 -0.97 21.86 7.78
C TYR A 207 -2.21 20.97 7.61
N LEU A 208 -3.13 21.36 6.73
CA LEU A 208 -4.34 20.59 6.42
C LEU A 208 -4.26 20.05 5.00
N SER A 209 -4.18 18.73 4.86
CA SER A 209 -4.15 18.04 3.57
C SER A 209 -5.57 17.74 3.06
N SER A 210 -5.80 18.00 1.77
CA SER A 210 -7.01 17.51 1.09
C SER A 210 -6.97 16.01 0.77
N ASN A 211 -5.77 15.41 0.80
CA ASN A 211 -5.49 13.99 0.60
C ASN A 211 -5.35 13.28 1.96
N GLU A 212 -6.21 12.30 2.22
CA GLU A 212 -6.23 11.52 3.47
C GLU A 212 -4.94 10.70 3.68
N GLU A 213 -4.22 10.36 2.61
CA GLU A 213 -2.96 9.59 2.65
C GLU A 213 -1.73 10.44 3.03
N GLN A 214 -1.73 11.74 2.70
CA GLN A 214 -0.61 12.64 3.07
C GLN A 214 -0.63 13.03 4.55
N GLY A 215 -1.77 12.87 5.22
CA GLY A 215 -2.00 13.27 6.61
C GLY A 215 -2.05 14.79 6.80
N SER A 216 -2.81 15.24 7.79
CA SER A 216 -2.76 16.62 8.28
C SER A 216 -1.88 16.67 9.54
N MET A 217 -1.34 17.84 9.88
CA MET A 217 -0.37 17.98 10.97
C MET A 217 -0.56 19.28 11.76
N LEU A 218 -0.53 19.19 13.09
CA LEU A 218 -0.32 20.31 14.01
C LEU A 218 1.10 20.21 14.59
N PHE A 219 1.85 21.31 14.53
CA PHE A 219 3.19 21.42 15.09
C PHE A 219 3.17 22.36 16.28
N LEU A 220 3.67 21.93 17.43
CA LEU A 220 3.66 22.70 18.67
C LEU A 220 5.09 23.14 19.02
N GLY A 221 5.34 24.44 18.96
CA GLY A 221 6.64 25.02 19.30
C GLY A 221 7.60 25.25 18.13
N GLU A 222 7.14 25.08 16.88
CA GLU A 222 7.94 25.31 15.67
C GLU A 222 7.11 25.44 14.38
N ILE A 223 7.84 25.60 13.27
CA ILE A 223 7.31 25.64 11.90
C ILE A 223 8.13 24.67 11.03
N ASP A 224 7.50 23.61 10.50
CA ASP A 224 8.19 22.60 9.69
C ASP A 224 8.27 23.03 8.20
N SER A 225 9.49 23.32 7.75
CA SER A 225 9.76 23.75 6.37
C SER A 225 9.44 22.72 5.29
N SER A 226 9.24 21.43 5.62
CA SER A 226 8.82 20.45 4.62
C SER A 226 7.35 20.59 4.19
N TYR A 227 6.54 21.36 4.91
CA TYR A 227 5.09 21.48 4.69
C TYR A 227 4.67 22.78 3.98
N TYR A 228 5.61 23.64 3.60
CA TYR A 228 5.33 24.83 2.80
C TYR A 228 6.45 25.12 1.80
N THR A 229 6.11 25.86 0.75
CA THR A 229 7.08 26.39 -0.21
C THR A 229 7.04 27.91 -0.20
N GLY A 230 8.17 28.55 -0.49
CA GLY A 230 8.28 30.01 -0.45
C GLY A 230 8.54 30.56 0.96
N SER A 231 8.06 31.78 1.21
CA SER A 231 8.31 32.51 2.47
C SER A 231 7.06 32.54 3.35
N ILE A 232 7.25 32.54 4.67
CA ILE A 232 6.18 32.77 5.65
C ILE A 232 5.88 34.27 5.72
N TYR A 233 4.61 34.62 5.60
CA TYR A 233 4.13 35.98 5.74
C TYR A 233 3.54 36.19 7.14
N TRP A 234 4.16 37.07 7.92
CA TRP A 234 3.70 37.42 9.27
C TRP A 234 2.72 38.58 9.19
N ILE A 235 1.45 38.32 9.52
CA ILE A 235 0.35 39.27 9.42
C ILE A 235 -0.03 39.73 10.83
N PRO A 236 0.00 41.04 11.14
CA PRO A 236 -0.41 41.53 12.44
C PRO A 236 -1.88 41.21 12.73
N LEU A 237 -2.15 40.72 13.94
CA LEU A 237 -3.51 40.55 14.41
C LEU A 237 -4.16 41.91 14.65
N SER A 238 -5.42 42.05 14.26
CA SER A 238 -6.22 43.24 14.57
C SER A 238 -6.83 43.20 15.97
N SER A 239 -6.94 42.01 16.57
CA SER A 239 -7.39 41.77 17.94
C SER A 239 -6.85 40.43 18.46
N GLU A 240 -6.42 40.37 19.73
CA GLU A 240 -6.05 39.13 20.44
C GLU A 240 -7.31 38.44 20.97
N SER A 241 -8.21 38.06 20.06
CA SER A 241 -9.45 37.33 20.35
C SER A 241 -9.44 35.99 19.59
N TYR A 242 -9.95 35.99 18.38
CA TYR A 242 -9.63 34.95 17.40
C TYR A 242 -8.30 35.29 16.72
N TYR A 243 -7.80 34.42 15.83
CA TYR A 243 -6.75 34.79 14.86
C TYR A 243 -7.30 35.76 13.80
N GLN A 244 -7.66 36.97 14.26
CA GLN A 244 -8.33 38.01 13.49
C GLN A 244 -7.30 38.93 12.82
N ILE A 245 -7.47 39.16 11.53
CA ILE A 245 -6.56 39.93 10.67
C ILE A 245 -7.32 40.95 9.83
N ASN A 246 -6.60 41.98 9.39
CA ASN A 246 -7.10 42.92 8.38
C ASN A 246 -6.93 42.32 6.97
N MET A 247 -8.02 42.27 6.20
CA MET A 247 -8.01 41.88 4.80
C MET A 247 -8.35 43.09 3.93
N ASP A 248 -7.61 43.32 2.85
CA ASP A 248 -7.73 44.51 2.01
C ASP A 248 -8.86 44.39 0.98
N SER A 249 -8.94 43.24 0.31
CA SER A 249 -9.97 42.93 -0.68
C SER A 249 -9.93 41.47 -1.12
N VAL A 250 -11.03 40.96 -1.68
CA VAL A 250 -11.08 39.68 -2.40
C VAL A 250 -11.21 39.97 -3.89
N THR A 251 -10.34 39.39 -4.71
CA THR A 251 -10.30 39.62 -6.16
C THR A 251 -10.41 38.33 -6.97
N ILE A 252 -11.03 38.42 -8.14
CA ILE A 252 -11.03 37.38 -9.18
C ILE A 252 -10.58 38.05 -10.48
N ASN A 253 -9.55 37.51 -11.14
CA ASN A 253 -8.97 38.08 -12.36
C ASN A 253 -8.64 39.59 -12.23
N GLY A 254 -8.19 40.01 -11.04
CA GLY A 254 -7.86 41.41 -10.73
C GLY A 254 -9.06 42.34 -10.45
N GLN A 255 -10.30 41.86 -10.53
CA GLN A 255 -11.49 42.62 -10.14
C GLN A 255 -11.86 42.36 -8.68
N VAL A 256 -12.16 43.42 -7.92
CA VAL A 256 -12.63 43.30 -6.53
C VAL A 256 -14.06 42.76 -6.51
N VAL A 257 -14.24 41.58 -5.91
CA VAL A 257 -15.52 40.86 -5.82
C VAL A 257 -16.08 40.81 -4.40
N GLY A 258 -15.27 41.13 -3.38
CA GLY A 258 -15.69 41.23 -1.99
C GLY A 258 -14.72 42.07 -1.15
N CYS A 259 -15.14 42.45 0.06
CA CYS A 259 -14.31 43.21 1.01
C CYS A 259 -13.79 44.54 0.42
N SER A 260 -14.65 45.27 -0.32
CA SER A 260 -14.22 46.52 -0.98
C SER A 260 -13.92 47.63 0.03
N GLY A 261 -12.67 48.05 0.14
CA GLY A 261 -12.24 49.05 1.14
C GLY A 261 -11.75 48.45 2.46
N GLY A 262 -11.54 47.14 2.49
CA GLY A 262 -11.01 46.40 3.64
C GLY A 262 -12.09 45.88 4.59
N CYS A 263 -11.77 44.79 5.27
CA CYS A 263 -12.64 44.12 6.23
C CYS A 263 -11.80 43.31 7.24
N GLN A 264 -12.44 42.79 8.28
CA GLN A 264 -11.83 41.84 9.21
C GLN A 264 -12.05 40.41 8.73
N ALA A 265 -11.03 39.57 8.83
CA ALA A 265 -11.10 38.14 8.55
C ALA A 265 -10.53 37.34 9.74
N ILE A 266 -10.94 36.08 9.89
CA ILE A 266 -10.45 35.18 10.93
C ILE A 266 -9.89 33.94 10.24
N ILE A 267 -8.71 33.49 10.66
CA ILE A 267 -8.14 32.22 10.21
C ILE A 267 -8.59 31.12 11.18
N ASP A 268 -9.45 30.23 10.68
CA ASP A 268 -10.24 29.31 11.50
C ASP A 268 -10.06 27.87 11.02
N THR A 269 -9.39 27.02 11.81
CA THR A 269 -9.23 25.59 11.54
C THR A 269 -10.49 24.78 11.87
N GLY A 270 -11.42 25.36 12.63
CA GLY A 270 -12.74 24.82 12.95
C GLY A 270 -13.80 25.12 11.90
N THR A 271 -13.42 25.40 10.65
CA THR A 271 -14.37 25.44 9.52
C THR A 271 -13.72 24.98 8.22
N SER A 272 -14.42 24.15 7.45
CA SER A 272 -14.00 23.75 6.10
C SER A 272 -14.60 24.63 5.00
N LEU A 273 -15.40 25.66 5.35
CA LEU A 273 -15.99 26.61 4.40
C LEU A 273 -15.42 28.02 4.58
N ILE A 274 -15.29 28.74 3.47
CA ILE A 274 -15.03 30.19 3.47
C ILE A 274 -16.37 30.91 3.66
N VAL A 275 -16.47 31.67 4.75
CA VAL A 275 -17.71 32.34 5.16
C VAL A 275 -17.49 33.85 5.17
N GLY A 276 -18.50 34.61 4.76
CA GLY A 276 -18.43 36.07 4.73
C GLY A 276 -19.81 36.74 4.63
N PRO A 277 -19.87 38.08 4.58
CA PRO A 277 -21.10 38.83 4.40
C PRO A 277 -21.88 38.34 3.17
N SER A 278 -23.21 38.24 3.29
CA SER A 278 -24.04 37.67 2.23
C SER A 278 -23.93 38.40 0.90
N SER A 279 -23.71 39.73 0.92
CA SER A 279 -23.45 40.52 -0.29
C SER A 279 -22.17 40.08 -1.00
N ASP A 280 -21.11 39.85 -0.25
CA ASP A 280 -19.79 39.55 -0.77
C ASP A 280 -19.71 38.10 -1.25
N ILE A 281 -20.28 37.16 -0.49
CA ILE A 281 -20.40 35.76 -0.90
C ILE A 281 -21.34 35.60 -2.10
N SER A 282 -22.45 36.34 -2.17
CA SER A 282 -23.32 36.34 -3.34
C SER A 282 -22.63 36.89 -4.57
N ASN A 283 -21.84 37.97 -4.42
CA ASN A 283 -21.03 38.51 -5.52
C ASN A 283 -19.99 37.49 -5.97
N LEU A 284 -19.21 36.93 -5.05
CA LEU A 284 -18.21 35.89 -5.32
C LEU A 284 -18.82 34.70 -6.07
N ASN A 285 -19.92 34.14 -5.56
CA ASN A 285 -20.62 33.02 -6.18
C ASN A 285 -21.18 33.36 -7.56
N SER A 286 -21.67 34.58 -7.76
CA SER A 286 -22.14 35.05 -9.08
C SER A 286 -20.99 35.12 -10.09
N TYR A 287 -19.83 35.64 -9.67
CA TYR A 287 -18.61 35.68 -10.51
C TYR A 287 -18.08 34.28 -10.85
N LEU A 288 -18.26 33.32 -9.95
CA LEU A 288 -17.88 31.92 -10.12
C LEU A 288 -18.91 31.09 -10.91
N GLY A 289 -20.08 31.66 -11.25
CA GLY A 289 -21.15 30.96 -11.95
C GLY A 289 -21.91 29.95 -11.09
N ALA A 290 -21.86 30.09 -9.77
CA ALA A 290 -22.53 29.20 -8.83
C ALA A 290 -24.03 29.54 -8.69
N GLN A 291 -24.86 28.50 -8.58
CA GLN A 291 -26.28 28.61 -8.27
C GLN A 291 -26.48 28.33 -6.78
N THR A 292 -27.07 29.29 -6.07
CA THR A 292 -27.34 29.17 -4.63
C THR A 292 -28.80 28.81 -4.41
N ASP A 293 -29.05 27.75 -3.63
CA ASP A 293 -30.40 27.35 -3.27
C ASP A 293 -31.00 28.23 -2.15
N GLN A 294 -32.29 28.03 -1.84
CA GLN A 294 -33.00 28.79 -0.80
C GLN A 294 -32.46 28.57 0.63
N TYR A 295 -31.58 27.59 0.83
CA TYR A 295 -30.96 27.26 2.12
C TYR A 295 -29.50 27.76 2.20
N GLY A 296 -28.98 28.41 1.15
CA GLY A 296 -27.64 28.98 1.11
C GLY A 296 -26.55 28.04 0.58
N ASP A 297 -26.90 26.83 0.10
CA ASP A 297 -25.93 25.93 -0.53
C ASP A 297 -25.67 26.40 -1.98
N SER A 298 -24.42 26.76 -2.29
CA SER A 298 -23.99 27.17 -3.64
C SER A 298 -23.37 25.99 -4.39
N THR A 299 -23.85 25.74 -5.62
CA THR A 299 -23.38 24.64 -6.47
C THR A 299 -22.95 25.14 -7.84
N VAL A 300 -21.86 24.58 -8.35
CA VAL A 300 -21.37 24.76 -9.72
C VAL A 300 -21.42 23.42 -10.46
N SER A 301 -21.40 23.45 -11.79
CA SER A 301 -21.27 22.21 -12.57
C SER A 301 -19.88 21.61 -12.34
N CYS A 302 -19.78 20.29 -12.19
CA CYS A 302 -18.47 19.62 -12.10
C CYS A 302 -17.61 19.89 -13.35
N SER A 303 -18.25 20.07 -14.51
CA SER A 303 -17.57 20.40 -15.77
C SER A 303 -17.02 21.83 -15.83
N SER A 304 -17.49 22.77 -15.00
CA SER A 304 -16.98 24.13 -15.00
C SER A 304 -15.76 24.33 -14.09
N VAL A 305 -15.47 23.39 -13.19
CA VAL A 305 -14.40 23.55 -12.18
C VAL A 305 -13.02 23.73 -12.83
N GLN A 306 -12.73 23.03 -13.93
CA GLN A 306 -11.45 23.13 -14.65
C GLN A 306 -11.23 24.50 -15.29
N SER A 307 -12.28 25.25 -15.60
CA SER A 307 -12.21 26.57 -16.25
C SER A 307 -12.52 27.72 -15.30
N MET A 308 -12.79 27.45 -14.02
CA MET A 308 -13.05 28.47 -13.02
C MET A 308 -11.78 29.25 -12.67
N PRO A 309 -11.87 30.56 -12.43
CA PRO A 309 -10.73 31.36 -12.03
C PRO A 309 -10.35 31.08 -10.56
N SER A 310 -9.09 31.33 -10.23
CA SER A 310 -8.66 31.36 -8.82
C SER A 310 -9.25 32.56 -8.09
N VAL A 311 -9.48 32.40 -6.78
CA VAL A 311 -9.90 33.49 -5.89
C VAL A 311 -8.67 34.00 -5.16
N THR A 312 -8.42 35.30 -5.22
CA THR A 312 -7.27 35.95 -4.58
C THR A 312 -7.71 36.76 -3.37
N PHE A 313 -7.18 36.42 -2.20
CA PHE A 313 -7.35 37.17 -0.96
C PHE A 313 -6.17 38.13 -0.81
N ASN A 314 -6.43 39.43 -0.83
CA ASN A 314 -5.41 40.44 -0.63
C ASN A 314 -5.39 40.82 0.85
N ILE A 315 -4.31 40.49 1.54
CA ILE A 315 -4.20 40.62 2.99
C ILE A 315 -2.90 41.34 3.30
N ASN A 316 -3.00 42.52 3.92
CA ASN A 316 -1.86 43.35 4.32
C ASN A 316 -0.88 43.62 3.16
N GLY A 317 -1.40 43.87 1.96
CA GLY A 317 -0.62 44.11 0.74
C GLY A 317 -0.08 42.86 0.03
N TYR A 318 -0.31 41.66 0.56
CA TYR A 318 0.08 40.38 -0.06
C TYR A 318 -1.12 39.71 -0.73
N ALA A 319 -0.89 39.06 -1.87
CA ALA A 319 -1.92 38.37 -2.64
C ALA A 319 -1.83 36.85 -2.45
N PHE A 320 -2.88 36.26 -1.86
CA PHE A 320 -3.01 34.82 -1.65
C PHE A 320 -4.07 34.24 -2.60
N SER A 321 -3.62 33.62 -3.68
CA SER A 321 -4.51 33.01 -4.69
C SER A 321 -4.76 31.54 -4.40
N ILE A 322 -6.02 31.14 -4.29
CA ILE A 322 -6.44 29.74 -4.15
C ILE A 322 -7.15 29.25 -5.43
N PRO A 323 -6.81 28.06 -5.96
CA PRO A 323 -7.43 27.51 -7.15
C PRO A 323 -8.82 26.91 -6.86
N PRO A 324 -9.67 26.70 -7.89
CA PRO A 324 -11.00 26.08 -7.74
C PRO A 324 -11.00 24.73 -7.03
N SER A 325 -9.96 23.92 -7.23
CA SER A 325 -9.78 22.64 -6.54
C SER A 325 -9.67 22.75 -5.01
N SER A 326 -9.36 23.94 -4.48
CA SER A 326 -9.24 24.19 -3.04
C SER A 326 -10.53 24.66 -2.39
N PHE A 327 -11.52 25.18 -3.15
CA PHE A 327 -12.77 25.73 -2.60
C PHE A 327 -14.05 25.13 -3.19
N VAL A 328 -13.95 24.15 -4.10
CA VAL A 328 -15.10 23.41 -4.65
C VAL A 328 -15.08 21.95 -4.18
N THR A 329 -16.12 21.54 -3.45
CA THR A 329 -16.31 20.15 -3.00
C THR A 329 -17.41 19.45 -3.80
N GLN A 330 -17.19 18.21 -4.23
CA GLN A 330 -18.15 17.46 -5.05
C GLN A 330 -19.34 16.95 -4.20
N LYS A 331 -20.57 17.27 -4.61
CA LYS A 331 -21.82 16.82 -3.97
C LYS A 331 -22.31 15.50 -4.59
N ARG A 332 -22.27 14.39 -3.84
CA ARG A 332 -22.80 13.07 -4.25
C ARG A 332 -24.29 12.97 -3.90
N THR A 333 -25.16 12.45 -4.78
CA THR A 333 -26.63 12.40 -4.53
C THR A 333 -27.18 10.99 -4.33
N MET A 334 -28.19 10.84 -3.47
CA MET A 334 -28.78 9.55 -3.03
C MET A 334 -29.24 8.62 -4.17
N LYS A 335 -29.56 9.11 -5.37
CA LYS A 335 -29.88 8.25 -6.53
C LYS A 335 -28.69 7.41 -7.00
N GLN A 336 -27.47 7.79 -6.64
CA GLN A 336 -26.25 7.02 -6.91
C GLN A 336 -26.01 5.92 -5.86
N ILE A 337 -26.64 5.97 -4.68
CA ILE A 337 -26.38 5.02 -3.57
C ILE A 337 -26.93 3.61 -3.87
N LEU A 338 -28.08 3.51 -4.53
CA LEU A 338 -28.68 2.21 -4.90
C LEU A 338 -27.97 1.53 -6.09
N VAL A 339 -27.23 2.29 -6.90
CA VAL A 339 -26.37 1.75 -7.95
C VAL A 339 -24.99 1.40 -7.37
N LEU A 340 -24.56 2.07 -6.30
CA LEU A 340 -23.28 1.82 -5.63
C LEU A 340 -23.22 0.51 -4.83
N CYS A 341 -24.31 -0.01 -4.23
CA CYS A 341 -24.22 -1.31 -3.56
C CYS A 341 -23.91 -2.49 -4.53
N ALA A 342 -24.09 -2.29 -5.84
CA ALA A 342 -23.67 -3.24 -6.87
C ALA A 342 -22.25 -2.94 -7.44
N LEU A 343 -21.69 -1.74 -7.18
CA LEU A 343 -20.40 -1.28 -7.69
C LEU A 343 -19.31 -1.10 -6.62
N VAL A 344 -19.62 -1.20 -5.32
CA VAL A 344 -18.60 -1.21 -4.24
C VAL A 344 -17.68 -2.45 -4.32
N ALA A 345 -18.02 -3.43 -5.17
CA ALA A 345 -17.09 -4.50 -5.56
C ALA A 345 -15.99 -4.05 -6.56
N LEU A 346 -15.98 -2.79 -7.02
CA LEU A 346 -15.05 -2.30 -8.06
C LEU A 346 -14.33 -0.97 -7.73
N SER A 347 -14.39 -0.45 -6.49
CA SER A 347 -13.63 0.74 -6.10
C SER A 347 -12.26 0.43 -5.48
N GLN A 348 -11.67 -0.72 -5.80
CA GLN A 348 -10.25 -0.94 -5.59
C GLN A 348 -9.51 -0.47 -6.84
N CYS A 349 -8.41 0.23 -6.63
CA CYS A 349 -7.48 0.58 -7.68
C CYS A 349 -7.09 -0.63 -8.50
N ILE A 350 -7.44 -0.64 -9.79
CA ILE A 350 -7.05 -1.73 -10.69
C ILE A 350 -5.56 -1.54 -11.01
N LYS A 351 -4.74 -2.15 -10.15
CA LYS A 351 -3.28 -2.18 -10.26
C LYS A 351 -2.88 -3.40 -11.08
N VAL A 352 -2.18 -3.15 -12.19
CA VAL A 352 -1.60 -4.17 -13.04
C VAL A 352 -0.08 -4.08 -12.89
N PRO A 353 0.55 -5.01 -12.16
CA PRO A 353 2.00 -5.07 -12.07
C PRO A 353 2.61 -5.25 -13.46
N LEU A 354 3.63 -4.44 -13.76
CA LEU A 354 4.45 -4.55 -14.95
C LEU A 354 5.84 -5.05 -14.57
N PHE A 355 6.34 -5.97 -15.37
CA PHE A 355 7.63 -6.61 -15.19
C PHE A 355 8.66 -5.94 -16.10
N LYS A 356 9.84 -5.67 -15.54
CA LYS A 356 11.01 -5.28 -16.32
C LYS A 356 11.80 -6.53 -16.69
N GLY A 357 12.01 -6.79 -17.97
CA GLY A 357 12.79 -7.93 -18.45
C GLY A 357 14.03 -7.50 -19.24
N LYS A 358 14.98 -8.43 -19.40
CA LYS A 358 16.15 -8.22 -20.27
C LYS A 358 15.73 -7.91 -21.69
N THR A 359 16.31 -6.88 -22.27
CA THR A 359 16.02 -6.48 -23.64
C THR A 359 16.62 -7.46 -24.65
N ALA A 360 16.11 -7.47 -25.89
CA ALA A 360 16.71 -8.28 -26.95
C ALA A 360 18.17 -7.87 -27.22
N ARG A 361 18.50 -6.58 -27.11
CA ARG A 361 19.87 -6.04 -27.18
C ARG A 361 20.76 -6.68 -26.12
N GLU A 362 20.32 -6.72 -24.87
CA GLU A 362 21.10 -7.33 -23.76
C GLU A 362 21.34 -8.82 -24.01
N ARG A 363 20.30 -9.57 -24.42
CA ARG A 363 20.41 -11.00 -24.74
C ARG A 363 21.34 -11.27 -25.94
N LEU A 364 21.27 -10.43 -26.97
CA LEU A 364 22.15 -10.51 -28.14
C LEU A 364 23.60 -10.14 -27.80
N GLN A 365 23.81 -9.20 -26.88
CA GLN A 365 25.13 -8.85 -26.37
C GLN A 365 25.73 -9.98 -25.54
N GLU A 366 24.95 -10.63 -24.68
CA GLU A 366 25.35 -11.82 -23.91
C GLU A 366 25.76 -12.98 -24.82
N LYS A 367 25.03 -13.19 -25.93
CA LYS A 367 25.34 -14.21 -26.93
C LYS A 367 26.45 -13.83 -27.91
N GLY A 368 26.99 -12.61 -27.83
CA GLY A 368 27.97 -12.08 -28.79
C GLY A 368 27.43 -11.86 -30.20
N LEU A 369 26.11 -11.88 -30.39
CA LEU A 369 25.42 -11.76 -31.67
C LEU A 369 25.00 -10.33 -32.02
N TRP A 370 25.13 -9.38 -31.09
CA TRP A 370 24.71 -7.98 -31.27
C TRP A 370 25.34 -7.31 -32.50
N GLU A 371 26.63 -7.54 -32.75
CA GLU A 371 27.35 -6.96 -33.88
C GLU A 371 26.87 -7.48 -35.24
N GLU A 372 26.46 -8.74 -35.31
CA GLU A 372 25.89 -9.34 -36.52
C GLU A 372 24.46 -8.85 -36.73
N TYR A 373 23.68 -8.80 -35.66
CA TYR A 373 22.30 -8.34 -35.65
C TYR A 373 22.19 -6.88 -36.15
N ARG A 374 22.95 -5.95 -35.57
CA ARG A 374 22.89 -4.52 -35.95
C ARG A 374 23.44 -4.20 -37.34
N LYS A 375 24.23 -5.11 -37.93
CA LYS A 375 24.65 -5.02 -39.35
C LYS A 375 23.56 -5.48 -40.31
N LYS A 376 22.79 -6.49 -39.91
CA LYS A 376 21.70 -7.07 -40.72
C LYS A 376 20.43 -6.21 -40.67
N TYR A 377 20.18 -5.56 -39.53
CA TYR A 377 19.02 -4.72 -39.27
C TYR A 377 19.47 -3.31 -38.83
N PRO A 378 19.91 -2.45 -39.76
CA PRO A 378 20.35 -1.10 -39.42
C PRO A 378 19.19 -0.25 -38.90
N TYR A 379 19.45 0.51 -37.84
CA TYR A 379 18.47 1.35 -37.14
C TYR A 379 17.87 2.44 -38.04
N THR A 380 16.57 2.35 -38.35
CA THR A 380 15.83 3.35 -39.14
C THR A 380 14.69 3.97 -38.33
N PRO A 381 14.96 5.01 -37.52
CA PRO A 381 13.98 5.59 -36.58
C PRO A 381 12.85 6.41 -37.22
N TRP A 382 12.91 6.67 -38.53
CA TRP A 382 12.01 7.62 -39.22
C TRP A 382 10.64 7.06 -39.65
N VAL A 383 10.35 5.77 -39.46
CA VAL A 383 9.11 5.14 -39.96
C VAL A 383 7.86 5.69 -39.25
N LYS A 384 7.97 6.09 -37.97
CA LYS A 384 6.85 6.63 -37.15
C LYS A 384 6.17 7.90 -37.66
N PHE A 385 6.88 8.74 -38.44
CA PHE A 385 6.38 10.07 -38.83
C PHE A 385 5.93 10.17 -40.30
N VAL A 386 6.02 9.09 -41.07
CA VAL A 386 5.91 9.15 -42.55
C VAL A 386 4.69 8.42 -43.12
N GLN A 387 4.11 7.44 -42.40
CA GLN A 387 3.04 6.58 -42.96
C GLN A 387 1.80 6.54 -42.06
N ASN A 388 0.80 7.36 -42.41
CA ASN A 388 -0.54 7.31 -41.82
C ASN A 388 -1.15 5.90 -42.03
N GLY A 389 -1.27 5.11 -40.96
CA GLY A 389 -1.97 3.81 -40.97
C GLY A 389 -1.09 2.56 -40.88
N GLN A 390 0.19 2.68 -40.53
CA GLN A 390 1.01 1.56 -40.03
C GLN A 390 1.39 1.86 -38.59
N GLU A 391 1.31 0.89 -37.67
CA GLU A 391 1.58 1.02 -36.22
C GLU A 391 3.07 0.78 -35.93
N PRO A 392 4.02 1.74 -36.02
CA PRO A 392 5.39 1.34 -36.28
C PRO A 392 6.16 1.06 -34.96
N MET A 393 6.32 -0.19 -34.51
CA MET A 393 7.39 -0.50 -33.52
C MET A 393 8.76 -0.25 -34.15
N THR A 394 9.46 0.78 -33.69
CA THR A 394 10.88 0.96 -33.94
C THR A 394 11.61 0.69 -32.63
N ASN A 395 12.55 -0.27 -32.64
CA ASN A 395 13.44 -0.64 -31.52
C ASN A 395 12.93 -1.69 -30.50
N ASP A 396 12.40 -2.82 -31.01
CA ASP A 396 12.13 -4.06 -30.26
C ASP A 396 13.32 -4.54 -29.41
N ALA A 397 14.54 -4.25 -29.87
CA ALA A 397 15.77 -4.60 -29.17
C ALA A 397 15.89 -3.99 -27.77
N ASP A 398 15.22 -2.89 -27.44
CA ASP A 398 15.32 -2.22 -26.13
C ASP A 398 14.01 -2.21 -25.33
N LEU A 399 13.05 -3.06 -25.70
CA LEU A 399 11.80 -3.20 -24.96
C LEU A 399 12.06 -3.81 -23.57
N CYS A 400 11.65 -3.09 -22.53
CA CYS A 400 11.92 -3.45 -21.14
C CYS A 400 10.68 -3.89 -20.37
N TYR A 401 9.47 -3.40 -20.67
CA TYR A 401 8.30 -3.52 -19.77
C TYR A 401 7.12 -4.26 -20.41
N TYR A 402 6.51 -5.19 -19.66
CA TYR A 402 5.35 -5.98 -20.10
C TYR A 402 4.48 -6.41 -18.90
N GLY A 403 3.22 -6.74 -19.13
CA GLY A 403 2.27 -7.20 -18.11
C GLY A 403 1.57 -8.50 -18.51
N VAL A 404 0.74 -9.04 -17.61
CA VAL A 404 0.03 -10.32 -17.84
C VAL A 404 -1.46 -10.06 -18.08
N ILE A 405 -2.00 -10.71 -19.10
CA ILE A 405 -3.44 -10.79 -19.37
C ILE A 405 -3.86 -12.25 -19.53
N THR A 406 -5.15 -12.53 -19.41
CA THR A 406 -5.71 -13.83 -19.79
C THR A 406 -6.87 -13.67 -20.77
N ILE A 407 -6.99 -14.56 -21.74
CA ILE A 407 -8.03 -14.54 -22.78
C ILE A 407 -8.80 -15.87 -22.74
N GLY A 408 -10.12 -15.83 -22.74
CA GLY A 408 -10.99 -17.00 -22.88
C GLY A 408 -11.60 -17.57 -21.60
N THR A 409 -12.47 -18.58 -21.78
CA THR A 409 -13.12 -19.32 -20.70
C THR A 409 -13.07 -20.84 -20.96
N PRO A 410 -12.23 -21.64 -20.26
CA PRO A 410 -11.29 -21.21 -19.22
C PRO A 410 -10.21 -20.23 -19.72
N PRO A 411 -9.67 -19.37 -18.85
CA PRO A 411 -8.66 -18.38 -19.23
C PRO A 411 -7.33 -19.00 -19.70
N GLN A 412 -6.76 -18.44 -20.76
CA GLN A 412 -5.42 -18.74 -21.29
C GLN A 412 -4.52 -17.52 -21.07
N SER A 413 -3.33 -17.70 -20.49
CA SER A 413 -2.47 -16.60 -20.01
C SER A 413 -1.44 -16.16 -21.06
N PHE A 414 -1.22 -14.85 -21.17
CA PHE A 414 -0.25 -14.23 -22.08
C PHE A 414 0.49 -13.09 -21.39
N THR A 415 1.77 -12.97 -21.71
CA THR A 415 2.56 -11.78 -21.39
C THR A 415 2.48 -10.81 -22.55
N VAL A 416 2.05 -9.57 -22.34
CA VAL A 416 1.86 -8.58 -23.40
C VAL A 416 2.58 -7.28 -23.10
N GLN A 417 3.06 -6.64 -24.16
CA GLN A 417 3.56 -5.27 -24.08
C GLN A 417 2.39 -4.30 -23.92
N MET A 418 2.45 -3.43 -22.91
CA MET A 418 1.48 -2.35 -22.72
C MET A 418 1.96 -1.15 -23.54
N ASP A 419 1.31 -0.87 -24.66
CA ASP A 419 1.86 0.02 -25.68
C ASP A 419 0.94 1.22 -25.98
N THR A 420 1.32 2.41 -25.52
CA THR A 420 0.63 3.67 -25.85
C THR A 420 0.94 4.16 -27.27
N GLY A 421 1.82 3.47 -28.01
CA GLY A 421 2.15 3.69 -29.41
C GLY A 421 1.38 2.81 -30.40
N SER A 422 0.52 1.88 -29.94
CA SER A 422 -0.32 1.01 -30.78
C SER A 422 -1.74 0.87 -30.22
N SER A 423 -2.70 0.43 -31.03
CA SER A 423 -4.11 0.30 -30.66
C SER A 423 -4.61 -1.13 -30.67
N ASN A 424 -4.07 -1.98 -31.53
CA ASN A 424 -4.50 -3.37 -31.64
C ASN A 424 -4.01 -4.22 -30.44
N LEU A 425 -4.91 -5.00 -29.85
CA LEU A 425 -4.57 -6.14 -28.99
C LEU A 425 -4.40 -7.38 -29.88
N TRP A 426 -3.29 -8.11 -29.78
CA TRP A 426 -3.11 -9.38 -30.48
C TRP A 426 -2.18 -10.33 -29.73
N VAL A 427 -2.41 -11.63 -29.93
CA VAL A 427 -1.60 -12.73 -29.38
C VAL A 427 -1.38 -13.84 -30.43
N PRO A 428 -0.35 -14.70 -30.26
CA PRO A 428 -0.09 -15.80 -31.17
C PRO A 428 -1.21 -16.82 -31.20
N SER A 429 -1.60 -17.30 -32.39
CA SER A 429 -2.55 -18.40 -32.52
C SER A 429 -1.85 -19.76 -32.47
N VAL A 430 -2.56 -20.80 -32.03
CA VAL A 430 -2.13 -22.20 -32.25
C VAL A 430 -1.96 -22.54 -33.74
N TYR A 431 -2.56 -21.75 -34.64
CA TYR A 431 -2.41 -21.86 -36.09
C TYR A 431 -1.20 -21.08 -36.64
N CYS A 432 -0.44 -20.38 -35.79
CA CYS A 432 0.70 -19.62 -36.25
C CYS A 432 1.82 -20.52 -36.80
N SER A 433 2.26 -20.21 -38.01
CA SER A 433 3.25 -21.01 -38.77
C SER A 433 4.67 -20.43 -38.73
N SER A 434 4.85 -19.22 -38.19
CA SER A 434 6.15 -18.57 -38.08
C SER A 434 7.03 -19.20 -36.99
N GLN A 435 8.35 -19.13 -37.19
CA GLN A 435 9.34 -19.55 -36.18
C GLN A 435 9.26 -18.72 -34.89
N ALA A 436 8.77 -17.48 -35.00
CA ALA A 436 8.55 -16.50 -33.94
C ALA A 436 7.65 -17.06 -32.82
N CYS A 437 6.44 -17.47 -33.20
CA CYS A 437 5.44 -18.20 -32.39
C CYS A 437 5.88 -19.53 -31.72
N GLN A 438 7.10 -20.05 -31.94
CA GLN A 438 7.50 -21.32 -31.31
C GLN A 438 7.79 -21.19 -29.82
N ASN A 439 8.26 -20.02 -29.38
CA ASN A 439 8.69 -19.79 -28.00
C ASN A 439 7.67 -18.99 -27.18
N HIS A 440 6.48 -18.74 -27.73
CA HIS A 440 5.42 -17.96 -27.09
C HIS A 440 4.20 -18.80 -26.76
N ASN A 441 3.45 -18.33 -25.77
CA ASN A 441 2.12 -18.83 -25.47
C ASN A 441 1.20 -18.58 -26.67
N LYS A 442 0.41 -19.59 -27.02
CA LYS A 442 -0.49 -19.57 -28.18
C LYS A 442 -1.93 -19.74 -27.75
N PHE A 443 -2.78 -18.83 -28.20
CA PHE A 443 -4.22 -18.91 -27.98
C PHE A 443 -4.83 -20.02 -28.81
N ASN A 444 -5.54 -20.92 -28.12
CA ASN A 444 -6.33 -21.97 -28.72
C ASN A 444 -7.83 -21.59 -28.68
N PRO A 445 -8.43 -21.23 -29.82
CA PRO A 445 -9.85 -20.89 -29.89
C PRO A 445 -10.79 -22.03 -29.47
N GLU A 446 -10.38 -23.29 -29.67
CA GLU A 446 -11.20 -24.46 -29.36
C GLU A 446 -11.30 -24.74 -27.86
N GLN A 447 -10.39 -24.17 -27.07
CA GLN A 447 -10.36 -24.32 -25.62
C GLN A 447 -11.18 -23.26 -24.89
N SER A 448 -11.67 -22.23 -25.58
CA SER A 448 -12.49 -21.18 -24.98
C SER A 448 -13.95 -21.31 -25.36
N SER A 449 -14.81 -21.50 -24.37
CA SER A 449 -16.27 -21.55 -24.51
C SER A 449 -16.91 -20.18 -24.80
N THR A 450 -16.18 -19.08 -24.57
CA THR A 450 -16.63 -17.71 -24.83
C THR A 450 -16.08 -17.10 -26.12
N TYR A 451 -15.21 -17.82 -26.82
CA TYR A 451 -14.62 -17.38 -28.08
C TYR A 451 -15.66 -17.27 -29.21
N GLN A 452 -15.58 -16.17 -29.97
CA GLN A 452 -16.36 -15.95 -31.17
C GLN A 452 -15.43 -15.53 -32.32
N SER A 453 -15.41 -16.31 -33.40
CA SER A 453 -14.66 -15.94 -34.61
C SER A 453 -15.34 -14.78 -35.34
N SER A 454 -14.57 -13.80 -35.80
CA SER A 454 -15.06 -12.78 -36.73
C SER A 454 -14.89 -13.17 -38.20
N ASN A 455 -13.97 -14.10 -38.49
CA ASN A 455 -13.45 -14.43 -39.83
C ASN A 455 -12.89 -13.21 -40.63
N GLN A 456 -12.68 -12.07 -39.99
CA GLN A 456 -12.06 -10.90 -40.61
C GLN A 456 -10.54 -11.03 -40.52
N SER A 457 -9.85 -10.82 -41.65
CA SER A 457 -8.39 -10.78 -41.66
C SER A 457 -7.88 -9.50 -41.02
N VAL A 458 -6.87 -9.61 -40.18
CA VAL A 458 -6.12 -8.48 -39.63
C VAL A 458 -4.68 -8.54 -40.12
N ALA A 459 -4.13 -7.38 -40.47
CA ALA A 459 -2.72 -7.21 -40.74
C ALA A 459 -2.28 -5.96 -39.98
N VAL A 460 -1.32 -6.14 -39.07
CA VAL A 460 -0.75 -5.04 -38.31
C VAL A 460 0.71 -4.91 -38.70
N GLN A 461 1.06 -3.74 -39.22
CA GLN A 461 2.41 -3.44 -39.69
C GLN A 461 3.14 -2.63 -38.62
N TYR A 462 4.22 -3.20 -38.12
CA TYR A 462 5.15 -2.58 -37.20
C TYR A 462 6.40 -2.04 -37.91
N GLY A 463 7.14 -1.13 -37.27
CA GLY A 463 8.21 -0.35 -37.90
C GLY A 463 9.39 -1.23 -38.31
N THR A 464 9.63 -2.30 -37.56
CA THR A 464 10.64 -3.33 -37.83
C THR A 464 10.06 -4.63 -38.38
N GLY A 465 8.74 -4.87 -38.35
CA GLY A 465 8.13 -6.16 -38.71
C GLY A 465 6.62 -6.10 -38.93
N SER A 466 5.95 -7.24 -39.06
CA SER A 466 4.48 -7.29 -39.18
C SER A 466 3.91 -8.60 -38.66
N MET A 467 2.63 -8.56 -38.31
CA MET A 467 1.82 -9.73 -38.06
C MET A 467 0.65 -9.76 -39.05
N THR A 468 0.23 -10.95 -39.46
CA THR A 468 -1.04 -11.19 -40.15
C THR A 468 -1.82 -12.29 -39.44
N GLY A 469 -3.14 -12.21 -39.44
CA GLY A 469 -3.99 -13.22 -38.84
C GLY A 469 -5.47 -12.93 -38.99
N VAL A 470 -6.27 -13.36 -38.02
CA VAL A 470 -7.73 -13.15 -38.00
C VAL A 470 -8.17 -12.49 -36.71
N LEU A 471 -9.23 -11.70 -36.75
CA LEU A 471 -9.84 -11.14 -35.54
C LEU A 471 -10.74 -12.18 -34.86
N GLY A 472 -10.69 -12.19 -33.54
CA GLY A 472 -11.61 -12.91 -32.67
C GLY A 472 -12.17 -12.01 -31.58
N TYR A 473 -13.27 -12.44 -30.97
CA TYR A 473 -13.83 -11.83 -29.78
C TYR A 473 -13.82 -12.84 -28.65
N ASP A 474 -13.40 -12.43 -27.47
CA ASP A 474 -13.49 -13.25 -26.27
C ASP A 474 -13.51 -12.38 -25.01
N THR A 475 -13.61 -13.00 -23.84
CA THR A 475 -13.39 -12.34 -22.56
C THR A 475 -11.89 -12.18 -22.33
N VAL A 476 -11.44 -10.94 -22.11
CA VAL A 476 -10.06 -10.65 -21.72
C VAL A 476 -10.06 -10.18 -20.28
N THR A 477 -9.24 -10.81 -19.43
CA THR A 477 -9.08 -10.42 -18.02
C THR A 477 -7.71 -9.80 -17.79
N ILE A 478 -7.68 -8.64 -17.11
CA ILE A 478 -6.48 -7.90 -16.73
C ILE A 478 -6.72 -7.19 -15.39
N GLY A 479 -5.77 -7.29 -14.46
CA GLY A 479 -5.90 -6.64 -13.13
C GLY A 479 -7.13 -7.07 -12.35
N GLY A 480 -7.66 -8.27 -12.60
CA GLY A 480 -8.93 -8.74 -12.01
C GLY A 480 -10.20 -8.25 -12.71
N ILE A 481 -10.11 -7.38 -13.72
CA ILE A 481 -11.25 -6.95 -14.55
C ILE A 481 -11.43 -7.90 -15.72
N SER A 482 -12.63 -8.45 -15.90
CA SER A 482 -13.01 -9.20 -17.10
C SER A 482 -13.76 -8.33 -18.10
N VAL A 483 -13.08 -7.93 -19.18
CA VAL A 483 -13.65 -7.20 -20.31
C VAL A 483 -14.34 -8.17 -21.25
N GLN A 484 -15.66 -8.04 -21.38
CA GLN A 484 -16.46 -8.93 -22.22
C GLN A 484 -16.38 -8.51 -23.68
N ASN A 485 -16.46 -9.49 -24.59
CA ASN A 485 -16.52 -9.24 -26.03
C ASN A 485 -15.37 -8.33 -26.55
N GLN A 486 -14.17 -8.51 -25.99
CA GLN A 486 -12.99 -7.78 -26.42
C GLN A 486 -12.50 -8.35 -27.76
N VAL A 487 -12.32 -7.48 -28.74
CA VAL A 487 -11.72 -7.84 -30.03
C VAL A 487 -10.20 -7.94 -29.90
N PHE A 488 -9.61 -8.97 -30.50
CA PHE A 488 -8.16 -9.13 -30.57
C PHE A 488 -7.74 -9.90 -31.83
N GLY A 489 -6.51 -9.66 -32.29
CA GLY A 489 -5.89 -10.40 -33.39
C GLY A 489 -5.32 -11.73 -32.93
N LEU A 490 -5.61 -12.79 -33.68
CA LEU A 490 -4.98 -14.10 -33.57
C LEU A 490 -3.95 -14.19 -34.69
N SER A 491 -2.67 -14.04 -34.36
CA SER A 491 -1.62 -14.04 -35.39
C SER A 491 -1.45 -15.44 -36.01
N GLU A 492 -1.34 -15.51 -37.34
CA GLU A 492 -1.06 -16.73 -38.10
C GLU A 492 0.33 -16.69 -38.74
N THR A 493 0.82 -15.47 -39.04
CA THR A 493 2.20 -15.23 -39.41
C THR A 493 2.72 -14.00 -38.69
N GLU A 494 3.96 -14.11 -38.24
CA GLU A 494 4.74 -13.05 -37.62
C GLU A 494 6.09 -12.95 -38.32
N ALA A 495 6.59 -11.73 -38.44
CA ALA A 495 7.92 -11.47 -38.96
C ALA A 495 9.00 -12.09 -38.03
N PRO A 496 10.16 -12.51 -38.55
CA PRO A 496 11.16 -13.33 -37.82
C PRO A 496 11.95 -12.59 -36.72
N PHE A 497 11.38 -11.54 -36.13
CA PHE A 497 12.04 -10.63 -35.20
C PHE A 497 12.06 -11.16 -33.74
N GLU A 498 11.43 -12.30 -33.47
CA GLU A 498 11.22 -12.82 -32.11
C GLU A 498 12.20 -13.90 -31.64
N VAL A 499 13.41 -13.94 -32.19
CA VAL A 499 14.48 -14.73 -31.54
C VAL A 499 14.98 -13.93 -30.32
N GLY A 500 14.13 -13.78 -29.30
CA GLY A 500 14.47 -13.17 -28.02
C GLY A 500 13.51 -12.12 -27.47
N MET A 501 12.38 -11.81 -28.12
CA MET A 501 11.34 -10.96 -27.52
C MET A 501 10.68 -11.66 -26.33
N THR A 502 10.53 -10.92 -25.23
CA THR A 502 10.00 -11.42 -23.96
C THR A 502 8.47 -11.48 -23.90
N PRO A 503 7.69 -10.49 -24.39
CA PRO A 503 6.24 -10.61 -24.42
C PRO A 503 5.78 -11.54 -25.56
N ASP A 504 4.67 -12.26 -25.32
CA ASP A 504 3.96 -13.10 -26.29
C ASP A 504 3.22 -12.26 -27.35
N GLY A 505 2.74 -11.05 -26.99
CA GLY A 505 1.97 -10.19 -27.89
C GLY A 505 1.92 -8.73 -27.45
N ILE A 506 1.03 -7.95 -28.04
CA ILE A 506 0.88 -6.50 -27.77
C ILE A 506 -0.54 -6.22 -27.31
N MET A 507 -0.66 -5.39 -26.27
CA MET A 507 -1.90 -4.78 -25.82
C MET A 507 -1.82 -3.27 -26.06
N GLY A 508 -2.37 -2.84 -27.19
CA GLY A 508 -2.45 -1.43 -27.55
C GLY A 508 -3.35 -0.62 -26.61
N LEU A 509 -2.87 0.57 -26.23
CA LEU A 509 -3.56 1.53 -25.37
C LEU A 509 -3.83 2.87 -26.08
N ALA A 510 -3.40 3.03 -27.33
CA ALA A 510 -3.68 4.22 -28.13
C ALA A 510 -5.13 4.26 -28.64
N TYR A 511 -5.49 5.33 -29.35
CA TYR A 511 -6.87 5.56 -29.80
C TYR A 511 -7.26 4.63 -30.95
N GLN A 512 -8.53 4.22 -31.02
CA GLN A 512 -9.07 3.39 -32.10
C GLN A 512 -8.76 3.92 -33.52
N SER A 513 -8.57 5.23 -33.69
CA SER A 513 -8.31 5.88 -34.99
C SER A 513 -7.06 5.39 -35.72
N ILE A 514 -6.10 4.79 -35.01
CA ILE A 514 -4.88 4.21 -35.60
C ILE A 514 -4.91 2.68 -35.69
N SER A 515 -5.99 2.04 -35.20
CA SER A 515 -6.20 0.59 -35.37
C SER A 515 -6.30 0.27 -36.85
N SER A 516 -5.50 -0.68 -37.34
CA SER A 516 -5.38 -0.94 -38.79
C SER A 516 -6.67 -1.47 -39.43
N ASP A 517 -7.55 -2.02 -38.60
CA ASP A 517 -8.80 -2.71 -38.90
C ASP A 517 -10.02 -2.08 -38.20
N GLY A 518 -9.82 -1.00 -37.44
CA GLY A 518 -10.86 -0.39 -36.62
C GLY A 518 -11.25 -1.18 -35.36
N ALA A 519 -10.44 -2.16 -34.93
CA ALA A 519 -10.63 -2.85 -33.67
C ALA A 519 -10.66 -1.86 -32.48
N THR A 520 -11.59 -2.06 -31.56
CA THR A 520 -11.72 -1.21 -30.37
C THR A 520 -10.65 -1.58 -29.34
N PRO A 521 -9.78 -0.63 -28.94
CA PRO A 521 -8.81 -0.83 -27.87
C PRO A 521 -9.47 -1.30 -26.57
N ILE A 522 -8.74 -2.08 -25.78
CA ILE A 522 -9.30 -2.70 -24.59
C ILE A 522 -9.73 -1.70 -23.51
N PHE A 523 -9.01 -0.58 -23.38
CA PHE A 523 -9.39 0.48 -22.44
C PHE A 523 -10.70 1.18 -22.86
N ASP A 524 -10.95 1.34 -24.16
CA ASP A 524 -12.22 1.87 -24.67
C ASP A 524 -13.39 0.92 -24.35
N ASN A 525 -13.17 -0.39 -24.44
CA ASN A 525 -14.15 -1.39 -24.03
C ASN A 525 -14.37 -1.38 -22.51
N MET A 526 -13.33 -1.19 -21.69
CA MET A 526 -13.49 -1.00 -20.25
C MET A 526 -14.34 0.23 -19.91
N MET A 527 -14.08 1.37 -20.57
CA MET A 527 -14.84 2.60 -20.38
C MET A 527 -16.30 2.43 -20.79
N SER A 528 -16.56 1.84 -21.97
CA SER A 528 -17.94 1.64 -22.46
C SER A 528 -18.74 0.63 -21.63
N GLN A 529 -18.06 -0.36 -21.03
CA GLN A 529 -18.68 -1.34 -20.13
C GLN A 529 -18.80 -0.84 -18.69
N GLY A 530 -18.28 0.35 -18.36
CA GLY A 530 -18.31 0.89 -17.00
C GLY A 530 -17.45 0.11 -16.01
N LEU A 531 -16.38 -0.52 -16.50
CA LEU A 531 -15.49 -1.37 -15.70
C LEU A 531 -14.38 -0.59 -14.96
N VAL A 532 -14.22 0.70 -15.28
CA VAL A 532 -13.23 1.59 -14.67
C VAL A 532 -13.92 2.79 -13.99
N SER A 533 -13.35 3.23 -12.86
CA SER A 533 -13.92 4.30 -12.03
C SER A 533 -13.75 5.70 -12.66
N GLN A 534 -12.70 5.91 -13.45
CA GLN A 534 -12.47 7.12 -14.25
C GLN A 534 -11.98 6.74 -15.66
N ASN A 535 -12.17 7.64 -16.61
CA ASN A 535 -11.68 7.46 -17.99
C ASN A 535 -10.20 7.87 -18.11
N VAL A 536 -9.36 7.35 -17.21
CA VAL A 536 -7.93 7.60 -17.15
C VAL A 536 -7.19 6.29 -16.87
N PHE A 537 -6.02 6.13 -17.47
CA PHE A 537 -5.01 5.19 -16.98
C PHE A 537 -3.70 5.95 -16.74
N SER A 538 -2.87 5.42 -15.85
CA SER A 538 -1.53 5.96 -15.60
C SER A 538 -0.50 4.84 -15.57
N VAL A 539 0.74 5.15 -15.96
CA VAL A 539 1.83 4.19 -16.04
C VAL A 539 3.01 4.70 -15.25
N TYR A 540 3.50 3.88 -14.32
CA TYR A 540 4.75 4.09 -13.60
C TYR A 540 5.77 3.05 -14.06
N LEU A 541 6.89 3.51 -14.62
CA LEU A 541 7.99 2.65 -15.07
C LEU A 541 9.19 2.85 -14.15
N SER A 542 9.49 1.84 -13.35
CA SER A 542 10.62 1.86 -12.43
C SER A 542 11.94 1.53 -13.13
N SER A 543 12.98 2.29 -12.84
CA SER A 543 14.35 1.94 -13.23
C SER A 543 14.91 0.74 -12.46
N SER A 544 14.35 0.43 -11.28
CA SER A 544 14.68 -0.70 -10.40
C SER A 544 13.68 -1.85 -10.57
N GLU A 545 14.18 -3.09 -10.67
CA GLU A 545 13.33 -4.29 -10.68
C GLU A 545 12.55 -4.45 -9.35
N GLU A 546 13.03 -3.85 -8.25
CA GLU A 546 12.48 -4.01 -6.89
C GLU A 546 11.33 -3.07 -6.55
N GLN A 547 11.30 -1.85 -7.12
CA GLN A 547 10.22 -0.89 -6.88
C GLN A 547 8.92 -1.27 -7.64
N GLY A 548 9.02 -2.21 -8.58
CA GLY A 548 7.93 -2.62 -9.47
C GLY A 548 7.53 -1.52 -10.46
N SER A 549 7.16 -1.91 -11.67
CA SER A 549 6.46 -1.00 -12.59
C SER A 549 4.96 -1.29 -12.48
N MET A 550 4.10 -0.31 -12.75
CA MET A 550 2.66 -0.47 -12.56
C MET A 550 1.86 0.27 -13.63
N LEU A 551 0.80 -0.37 -14.11
CA LEU A 551 -0.28 0.24 -14.88
C LEU A 551 -1.50 0.34 -13.97
N PHE A 552 -2.08 1.54 -13.88
CA PHE A 552 -3.30 1.81 -13.12
C PHE A 552 -4.43 2.05 -14.11
N LEU A 553 -5.51 1.27 -14.02
CA LEU A 553 -6.67 1.39 -14.88
C LEU A 553 -7.83 2.01 -14.11
N GLY A 554 -8.27 3.18 -14.54
CA GLY A 554 -9.38 3.90 -13.92
C GLY A 554 -8.98 4.96 -12.91
N GLU A 555 -7.68 5.16 -12.63
CA GLU A 555 -7.21 6.16 -11.67
C GLU A 555 -5.72 6.50 -11.82
N ILE A 556 -5.26 7.39 -10.94
CA ILE A 556 -3.87 7.83 -10.84
C ILE A 556 -3.42 7.68 -9.38
N ASP A 557 -2.46 6.79 -9.13
CA ASP A 557 -1.97 6.51 -7.78
C ASP A 557 -0.90 7.54 -7.36
N SER A 558 -1.24 8.35 -6.36
CA SER A 558 -0.38 9.45 -5.89
C SER A 558 0.89 9.00 -5.19
N SER A 559 0.99 7.73 -4.79
CA SER A 559 2.21 7.17 -4.19
C SER A 559 3.36 6.99 -5.20
N TYR A 560 3.07 7.02 -6.51
CA TYR A 560 4.03 6.76 -7.59
C TYR A 560 4.60 8.03 -8.27
N TYR A 561 4.21 9.22 -7.83
CA TYR A 561 4.77 10.47 -8.34
C TYR A 561 4.82 11.57 -7.27
N THR A 562 5.72 12.54 -7.45
CA THR A 562 5.84 13.71 -6.57
C THR A 562 5.46 14.98 -7.32
N GLY A 563 4.84 15.94 -6.64
CA GLY A 563 4.39 17.18 -7.24
C GLY A 563 3.02 17.07 -7.90
N SER A 564 2.67 18.02 -8.75
CA SER A 564 1.37 18.08 -9.44
C SER A 564 1.44 17.43 -10.83
N ILE A 565 0.36 16.77 -11.25
CA ILE A 565 0.20 16.30 -12.63
C ILE A 565 -0.07 17.47 -13.57
N SER A 566 0.76 17.61 -14.60
CA SER A 566 0.55 18.54 -15.71
C SER A 566 -0.27 17.86 -16.80
N TRP A 567 -1.49 18.34 -17.03
CA TRP A 567 -2.36 17.87 -18.11
C TRP A 567 -2.03 18.59 -19.41
N ILE A 568 -1.55 17.85 -20.41
CA ILE A 568 -1.14 18.39 -21.71
C ILE A 568 -2.20 18.01 -22.75
N PRO A 569 -2.81 18.98 -23.46
CA PRO A 569 -3.74 18.69 -24.54
C PRO A 569 -3.05 17.88 -25.64
N LEU A 570 -3.71 16.82 -26.10
CA LEU A 570 -3.23 16.08 -27.27
C LEU A 570 -3.42 16.92 -28.53
N SER A 571 -2.47 16.85 -29.46
CA SER A 571 -2.57 17.52 -30.76
C SER A 571 -3.41 16.73 -31.77
N SER A 572 -3.66 15.44 -31.51
CA SER A 572 -4.49 14.55 -32.33
C SER A 572 -4.98 13.36 -31.51
N ASP A 573 -6.21 12.92 -31.75
CA ASP A 573 -6.80 11.67 -31.20
C ASP A 573 -6.27 10.45 -31.97
N SER A 574 -4.94 10.30 -32.10
CA SER A 574 -4.27 9.21 -32.79
C SER A 574 -3.36 8.44 -31.82
N TYR A 575 -2.13 8.91 -31.66
CA TYR A 575 -1.25 8.52 -30.57
C TYR A 575 -1.48 9.46 -29.37
N TYR A 576 -0.85 9.18 -28.23
CA TYR A 576 -0.65 10.19 -27.17
C TYR A 576 0.35 11.26 -27.63
N GLN A 577 -0.04 12.02 -28.67
CA GLN A 577 0.77 13.02 -29.35
C GLN A 577 0.58 14.39 -28.71
N VAL A 578 1.69 15.06 -28.38
CA VAL A 578 1.73 16.37 -27.73
C VAL A 578 2.57 17.35 -28.53
N THR A 579 2.27 18.64 -28.38
CA THR A 579 3.09 19.72 -28.95
C THR A 579 4.24 20.06 -27.99
N MET A 580 5.47 19.91 -28.47
CA MET A 580 6.69 20.23 -27.74
C MET A 580 7.26 21.55 -28.26
N ASP A 581 7.59 22.47 -27.35
CA ASP A 581 8.06 23.82 -27.68
C ASP A 581 9.55 23.85 -28.01
N SER A 582 10.36 23.15 -27.21
CA SER A 582 11.81 23.05 -27.39
C SER A 582 12.43 22.02 -26.44
N VAL A 583 13.63 21.55 -26.78
CA VAL A 583 14.50 20.79 -25.86
C VAL A 583 15.65 21.69 -25.44
N THR A 584 15.87 21.84 -24.12
CA THR A 584 16.90 22.71 -23.57
C THR A 584 17.88 21.97 -22.65
N ILE A 585 19.13 22.43 -22.64
CA ILE A 585 20.17 22.01 -21.69
C ILE A 585 20.79 23.29 -21.13
N ASN A 586 20.81 23.44 -19.80
CA ASN A 586 21.28 24.67 -19.12
C ASN A 586 20.65 25.96 -19.68
N GLY A 587 19.37 25.91 -20.07
CA GLY A 587 18.64 27.04 -20.65
C GLY A 587 18.94 27.34 -22.12
N GLN A 588 19.83 26.60 -22.79
CA GLN A 588 20.07 26.72 -24.23
C GLN A 588 19.21 25.73 -25.01
N VAL A 589 18.59 26.18 -26.11
CA VAL A 589 17.81 25.30 -27.01
C VAL A 589 18.77 24.44 -27.82
N VAL A 590 18.64 23.12 -27.67
CA VAL A 590 19.50 22.11 -28.31
C VAL A 590 18.76 21.24 -29.32
N GLY A 591 17.42 21.25 -29.31
CA GLY A 591 16.57 20.54 -30.26
C GLY A 591 15.16 21.12 -30.32
N CYS A 592 14.38 20.74 -31.33
CA CYS A 592 13.00 21.21 -31.52
C CYS A 592 12.89 22.75 -31.57
N SER A 593 13.84 23.42 -32.23
CA SER A 593 13.87 24.89 -32.29
C SER A 593 12.71 25.42 -33.15
N GLY A 594 11.72 26.04 -32.50
CA GLY A 594 10.50 26.52 -33.17
C GLY A 594 9.28 25.60 -33.03
N GLY A 595 9.38 24.59 -32.16
CA GLY A 595 8.31 23.65 -31.86
C GLY A 595 8.27 22.43 -32.78
N CYS A 596 7.79 21.31 -32.25
CA CYS A 596 7.66 20.03 -32.94
C CYS A 596 6.58 19.17 -32.28
N GLN A 597 6.26 18.02 -32.88
CA GLN A 597 5.32 17.05 -32.30
C GLN A 597 6.11 15.90 -31.64
N ALA A 598 5.64 15.45 -30.48
CA ALA A 598 6.22 14.33 -29.75
C ALA A 598 5.12 13.31 -29.41
N ILE A 599 5.49 12.03 -29.27
CA ILE A 599 4.58 10.96 -28.86
C ILE A 599 5.08 10.41 -27.53
N VAL A 600 4.18 10.27 -26.54
CA VAL A 600 4.48 9.62 -25.27
C VAL A 600 4.20 8.13 -25.43
N ASP A 601 5.27 7.35 -25.49
CA ASP A 601 5.23 5.97 -25.98
C ASP A 601 5.88 5.01 -24.97
N THR A 602 5.06 4.16 -24.33
CA THR A 602 5.53 3.10 -23.42
C THR A 602 6.15 1.91 -24.16
N GLY A 603 5.99 1.83 -25.49
CA GLY A 603 6.55 0.78 -26.33
C GLY A 603 8.00 0.98 -26.77
N THR A 604 8.69 2.02 -26.26
CA THR A 604 10.12 2.23 -26.47
C THR A 604 10.80 2.68 -25.18
N SER A 605 12.02 2.19 -24.95
CA SER A 605 12.88 2.66 -23.83
C SER A 605 13.86 3.78 -24.25
N LEU A 606 13.81 4.22 -25.51
CA LEU A 606 14.67 5.29 -26.05
C LEU A 606 13.89 6.57 -26.33
N ILE A 607 14.56 7.71 -26.12
CA ILE A 607 14.14 9.01 -26.65
C ILE A 607 14.60 9.10 -28.10
N ILE A 608 13.64 9.16 -29.03
CA ILE A 608 13.89 9.14 -30.47
C ILE A 608 13.45 10.49 -31.06
N GLY A 609 14.27 11.05 -31.95
CA GLY A 609 13.96 12.32 -32.61
C GLY A 609 14.75 12.52 -33.89
N PRO A 610 14.57 13.67 -34.56
CA PRO A 610 15.30 14.03 -35.77
C PRO A 610 16.81 13.90 -35.59
N SER A 611 17.50 13.34 -36.59
CA SER A 611 18.94 13.09 -36.51
C SER A 611 19.76 14.36 -36.23
N SER A 612 19.33 15.53 -36.71
CA SER A 612 19.96 16.82 -36.39
C SER A 612 19.87 17.14 -34.90
N ASP A 613 18.70 16.94 -34.30
CA ASP A 613 18.41 17.31 -32.93
C ASP A 613 19.05 16.34 -31.94
N ILE A 614 19.00 15.04 -32.24
CA ILE A 614 19.69 14.01 -31.46
C ILE A 614 21.21 14.16 -31.56
N SER A 615 21.75 14.48 -32.74
CA SER A 615 23.19 14.76 -32.90
C SER A 615 23.63 15.99 -32.10
N ASN A 616 22.84 17.07 -32.13
CA ASN A 616 23.08 18.25 -31.30
C ASN A 616 23.05 17.89 -29.82
N LEU A 617 22.00 17.21 -29.36
CA LEU A 617 21.86 16.78 -27.97
C LEU A 617 23.04 15.92 -27.49
N ASN A 618 23.41 14.91 -28.26
CA ASN A 618 24.55 14.04 -27.97
C ASN A 618 25.88 14.81 -27.95
N SER A 619 26.05 15.78 -28.84
CA SER A 619 27.24 16.64 -28.86
C SER A 619 27.33 17.51 -27.60
N TYR A 620 26.21 18.10 -27.14
CA TYR A 620 26.16 18.86 -25.88
C TYR A 620 26.43 17.99 -24.65
N LEU A 621 26.01 16.73 -24.68
CA LEU A 621 26.22 15.76 -23.62
C LEU A 621 27.62 15.12 -23.63
N GLY A 622 28.45 15.42 -24.64
CA GLY A 622 29.79 14.83 -24.80
C GLY A 622 29.77 13.36 -25.22
N ALA A 623 28.69 12.89 -25.83
CA ALA A 623 28.56 11.51 -26.29
C ALA A 623 29.29 11.27 -27.62
N GLN A 624 29.83 10.06 -27.77
CA GLN A 624 30.41 9.57 -29.02
C GLN A 624 29.44 8.61 -29.69
N THR A 625 28.97 8.97 -30.88
CA THR A 625 28.08 8.15 -31.71
C THR A 625 28.90 7.29 -32.67
N ASP A 626 28.63 6.00 -32.71
CA ASP A 626 29.27 5.08 -33.66
C ASP A 626 28.58 5.10 -35.04
N GLN A 627 29.14 4.37 -36.01
CA GLN A 627 28.61 4.29 -37.38
C GLN A 627 27.21 3.65 -37.48
N TYR A 628 26.71 3.04 -36.41
CA TYR A 628 25.40 2.40 -36.32
C TYR A 628 24.37 3.24 -35.55
N GLY A 629 24.77 4.42 -35.05
CA GLY A 629 23.89 5.35 -34.34
C GLY A 629 23.88 5.18 -32.81
N ASP A 630 24.63 4.23 -32.26
CA ASP A 630 24.74 4.04 -30.81
C ASP A 630 25.60 5.15 -30.21
N SER A 631 25.06 5.89 -29.24
CA SER A 631 25.76 7.01 -28.59
C SER A 631 26.21 6.62 -27.18
N THR A 632 27.48 6.85 -26.88
CA THR A 632 28.10 6.43 -25.61
C THR A 632 28.79 7.59 -24.91
N VAL A 633 28.66 7.66 -23.58
CA VAL A 633 29.36 8.61 -22.70
C VAL A 633 30.23 7.86 -21.70
N ASN A 634 31.24 8.52 -21.15
CA ASN A 634 32.04 7.93 -20.09
C ASN A 634 31.20 7.85 -18.80
N CYS A 635 31.14 6.69 -18.13
CA CYS A 635 30.38 6.54 -16.89
C CYS A 635 30.82 7.54 -15.80
N SER A 636 32.10 7.96 -15.79
CA SER A 636 32.60 8.95 -14.83
C SER A 636 32.08 10.37 -15.07
N SER A 637 31.56 10.70 -16.26
CA SER A 637 31.03 12.03 -16.54
C SER A 637 29.55 12.18 -16.17
N VAL A 638 28.83 11.08 -15.94
CA VAL A 638 27.37 11.07 -15.72
C VAL A 638 26.95 11.94 -14.53
N GLN A 639 27.69 11.91 -13.42
CA GLN A 639 27.40 12.74 -12.24
C GLN A 639 27.55 14.25 -12.50
N SER A 640 28.33 14.62 -13.51
CA SER A 640 28.57 16.03 -13.90
C SER A 640 27.78 16.45 -15.14
N MET A 641 27.01 15.54 -15.75
CA MET A 641 26.21 15.84 -16.93
C MET A 641 25.01 16.71 -16.56
N PRO A 642 24.62 17.65 -17.44
CA PRO A 642 23.43 18.46 -17.20
C PRO A 642 22.15 17.64 -17.44
N SER A 643 21.08 17.99 -16.73
CA SER A 643 19.74 17.50 -17.04
C SER A 643 19.30 17.98 -18.42
N VAL A 644 18.48 17.17 -19.09
CA VAL A 644 17.81 17.55 -20.34
C VAL A 644 16.40 17.99 -20.00
N THR A 645 16.00 19.18 -20.45
CA THR A 645 14.67 19.73 -20.20
C THR A 645 13.84 19.71 -21.47
N PHE A 646 12.72 18.99 -21.44
CA PHE A 646 11.71 18.98 -22.50
C PHE A 646 10.64 20.01 -22.14
N ASN A 647 10.53 21.06 -22.95
CA ASN A 647 9.51 22.09 -22.76
C ASN A 647 8.30 21.71 -23.61
N ILE A 648 7.20 21.31 -22.98
CA ILE A 648 6.00 20.79 -23.63
C ILE A 648 4.82 21.64 -23.18
N ASN A 649 4.21 22.35 -24.13
CA ASN A 649 3.05 23.21 -23.90
C ASN A 649 3.23 24.18 -22.71
N GLY A 650 4.40 24.82 -22.61
CA GLY A 650 4.75 25.76 -21.55
C GLY A 650 5.23 25.15 -20.23
N TYR A 651 5.21 23.82 -20.08
CA TYR A 651 5.74 23.11 -18.92
C TYR A 651 7.16 22.60 -19.18
N ALA A 652 8.04 22.71 -18.18
CA ALA A 652 9.43 22.28 -18.29
C ALA A 652 9.66 20.95 -17.56
N PHE A 653 9.83 19.86 -18.31
CA PHE A 653 10.11 18.52 -17.78
C PHE A 653 11.61 18.24 -17.83
N SER A 654 12.30 18.39 -16.70
CA SER A 654 13.74 18.17 -16.60
C SER A 654 14.04 16.74 -16.16
N ILE A 655 14.71 15.97 -17.01
CA ILE A 655 15.17 14.62 -16.69
C ILE A 655 16.67 14.61 -16.37
N PRO A 656 17.10 14.02 -15.24
CA PRO A 656 18.51 13.94 -14.89
C PRO A 656 19.25 12.90 -15.73
N PRO A 657 20.59 12.99 -15.85
CA PRO A 657 21.41 12.01 -16.59
C PRO A 657 21.18 10.56 -16.19
N SER A 658 20.92 10.30 -14.91
CA SER A 658 20.61 8.96 -14.39
C SER A 658 19.35 8.33 -15.00
N SER A 659 18.45 9.13 -15.59
CA SER A 659 17.20 8.65 -16.18
C SER A 659 17.30 8.32 -17.68
N PHE A 660 18.34 8.81 -18.38
CA PHE A 660 18.50 8.59 -19.83
C PHE A 660 19.86 8.00 -20.25
N VAL A 661 20.79 7.77 -19.30
CA VAL A 661 22.07 7.09 -19.55
C VAL A 661 22.00 5.66 -19.03
N PHE A 662 22.02 4.69 -19.95
CA PHE A 662 22.07 3.26 -19.61
C PHE A 662 23.52 2.79 -19.48
N GLN A 663 23.86 2.14 -18.37
CA GLN A 663 25.22 1.67 -18.12
C GLN A 663 25.55 0.44 -18.99
N LYS A 664 26.47 0.60 -19.95
CA LYS A 664 27.02 -0.51 -20.74
C LYS A 664 27.93 -1.38 -19.86
N ARG A 665 27.40 -2.46 -19.28
CA ARG A 665 28.19 -3.40 -18.47
C ARG A 665 29.16 -4.17 -19.38
N THR A 666 30.46 -3.88 -19.26
CA THR A 666 31.50 -4.72 -19.89
C THR A 666 32.06 -5.70 -18.86
N MET A 667 32.18 -6.97 -19.27
CA MET A 667 32.53 -8.16 -18.47
C MET A 667 33.73 -8.03 -17.51
N LYS A 668 34.58 -7.00 -17.63
CA LYS A 668 35.83 -6.88 -16.87
C LYS A 668 35.73 -6.15 -15.53
N GLN A 669 34.65 -5.41 -15.25
CA GLN A 669 34.52 -4.63 -14.00
C GLN A 669 33.60 -5.26 -12.94
N ILE A 670 32.97 -6.40 -13.25
CA ILE A 670 31.98 -7.08 -12.41
C ILE A 670 32.59 -7.66 -11.11
N LEU A 671 33.88 -7.99 -11.09
CA LEU A 671 34.49 -8.67 -9.95
C LEU A 671 34.84 -7.76 -8.76
N VAL A 672 34.86 -6.43 -8.92
CA VAL A 672 35.38 -5.51 -7.87
C VAL A 672 34.32 -4.58 -7.28
N LEU A 673 33.26 -4.22 -8.02
CA LEU A 673 32.20 -3.33 -7.53
C LEU A 673 30.96 -4.06 -6.97
N CYS A 674 30.70 -5.31 -7.37
CA CYS A 674 29.59 -6.10 -6.84
C CYS A 674 29.74 -6.45 -5.35
N ALA A 675 30.94 -6.29 -4.76
CA ALA A 675 31.16 -6.51 -3.34
C ALA A 675 30.74 -5.32 -2.44
N LEU A 676 30.42 -4.14 -3.00
CA LEU A 676 30.23 -2.91 -2.20
C LEU A 676 28.87 -2.21 -2.36
N VAL A 677 28.03 -2.56 -3.33
CA VAL A 677 26.73 -1.90 -3.56
C VAL A 677 25.52 -2.85 -3.36
N ALA A 678 25.73 -4.17 -3.26
CA ALA A 678 24.68 -5.17 -3.08
C ALA A 678 24.16 -5.31 -1.62
N LEU A 679 24.34 -4.30 -0.76
CA LEU A 679 24.07 -4.39 0.68
C LEU A 679 22.98 -3.46 1.22
N SER A 680 22.14 -2.84 0.37
CA SER A 680 21.15 -1.88 0.89
C SER A 680 19.80 -1.82 0.15
N GLN A 681 19.31 -2.93 -0.39
CA GLN A 681 17.97 -2.98 -0.97
C GLN A 681 17.15 -4.12 -0.36
N CYS A 682 15.96 -3.76 0.16
CA CYS A 682 15.07 -4.63 0.91
C CYS A 682 14.46 -5.73 0.03
N ILE A 683 14.76 -6.99 0.32
CA ILE A 683 14.20 -8.12 -0.43
C ILE A 683 12.87 -8.53 0.22
N LYS A 684 11.76 -8.21 -0.46
CA LYS A 684 10.39 -8.38 0.04
C LYS A 684 9.65 -9.48 -0.70
N VAL A 685 9.04 -10.40 0.04
CA VAL A 685 8.23 -11.51 -0.48
C VAL A 685 6.80 -11.37 0.05
N PRO A 686 5.82 -10.98 -0.79
CA PRO A 686 4.42 -10.97 -0.41
C PRO A 686 3.94 -12.37 -0.03
N LEU A 687 3.27 -12.46 1.11
CA LEU A 687 2.54 -13.63 1.56
C LEU A 687 1.04 -13.35 1.45
N PHE A 688 0.32 -14.26 0.83
CA PHE A 688 -1.13 -14.15 0.70
C PHE A 688 -1.83 -15.13 1.64
N LYS A 689 -2.96 -14.68 2.17
CA LYS A 689 -3.81 -15.48 3.03
C LYS A 689 -4.85 -16.21 2.16
N GLY A 690 -4.82 -17.54 2.16
CA GLY A 690 -5.76 -18.38 1.41
C GLY A 690 -6.72 -19.16 2.32
N LYS A 691 -7.80 -19.68 1.74
CA LYS A 691 -8.71 -20.59 2.45
C LYS A 691 -7.95 -21.79 2.99
N THR A 692 -8.18 -22.07 4.27
CA THR A 692 -7.65 -23.21 5.00
C THR A 692 -8.29 -24.52 4.50
N ALA A 693 -7.63 -25.66 4.71
CA ALA A 693 -8.22 -26.96 4.39
C ALA A 693 -9.48 -27.22 5.24
N ARG A 694 -9.52 -26.73 6.50
CA ARG A 694 -10.67 -26.79 7.40
C ARG A 694 -11.87 -26.10 6.78
N GLU A 695 -11.72 -24.86 6.32
CA GLU A 695 -12.80 -24.10 5.67
C GLU A 695 -13.32 -24.82 4.43
N ARG A 696 -12.43 -25.29 3.55
CA ARG A 696 -12.82 -26.03 2.33
C ARG A 696 -13.57 -27.33 2.65
N LEU A 697 -13.17 -28.03 3.72
CA LEU A 697 -13.83 -29.26 4.16
C LEU A 697 -15.15 -28.99 4.88
N GLN A 698 -15.27 -27.89 5.63
CA GLN A 698 -16.51 -27.45 6.27
C GLN A 698 -17.55 -27.04 5.21
N GLU A 699 -17.15 -26.29 4.18
CA GLU A 699 -18.01 -25.92 3.05
C GLU A 699 -18.56 -27.15 2.32
N LYS A 700 -17.78 -28.23 2.23
CA LYS A 700 -18.19 -29.51 1.63
C LYS A 700 -18.95 -30.43 2.59
N GLY A 701 -19.12 -30.05 3.86
CA GLY A 701 -19.72 -30.90 4.90
C GLY A 701 -18.89 -32.14 5.27
N LEU A 702 -17.60 -32.16 4.90
CA LEU A 702 -16.69 -33.29 5.09
C LEU A 702 -15.80 -33.16 6.33
N TRP A 703 -15.82 -32.00 7.00
CA TRP A 703 -14.95 -31.73 8.16
C TRP A 703 -15.08 -32.77 9.27
N GLU A 704 -16.31 -33.17 9.63
CA GLU A 704 -16.55 -34.14 10.69
C GLU A 704 -16.02 -35.54 10.38
N GLU A 705 -16.10 -35.97 9.12
CA GLU A 705 -15.51 -37.24 8.68
C GLU A 705 -13.98 -37.13 8.68
N TYR A 706 -13.46 -36.00 8.18
CA TYR A 706 -12.04 -35.75 8.06
C TYR A 706 -11.32 -35.73 9.41
N ARG A 707 -11.79 -34.94 10.38
CA ARG A 707 -11.15 -34.83 11.71
C ARG A 707 -11.21 -36.13 12.51
N LYS A 708 -12.20 -37.00 12.24
CA LYS A 708 -12.26 -38.36 12.81
C LYS A 708 -11.24 -39.30 12.18
N LYS A 709 -11.01 -39.16 10.87
CA LYS A 709 -10.09 -40.01 10.11
C LYS A 709 -8.62 -39.59 10.29
N TYR A 710 -8.37 -38.29 10.44
CA TYR A 710 -7.04 -37.69 10.54
C TYR A 710 -6.96 -36.75 11.76
N PRO A 711 -6.90 -37.30 12.98
CA PRO A 711 -6.87 -36.50 14.20
C PRO A 711 -5.65 -35.57 14.24
N TYR A 712 -5.87 -34.32 14.69
CA TYR A 712 -4.84 -33.29 14.78
C TYR A 712 -3.79 -33.65 15.83
N THR A 713 -2.52 -33.69 15.42
CA THR A 713 -1.39 -34.11 16.25
C THR A 713 -0.16 -33.22 16.02
N PRO A 714 -0.23 -31.91 16.34
CA PRO A 714 0.77 -30.89 15.98
C PRO A 714 2.20 -31.21 16.43
N TRP A 715 2.37 -31.96 17.51
CA TRP A 715 3.68 -32.23 18.10
C TRP A 715 4.50 -33.29 17.37
N VAL A 716 3.90 -34.11 16.49
CA VAL A 716 4.69 -35.11 15.75
C VAL A 716 5.81 -34.44 14.96
N LYS A 717 5.62 -33.15 14.59
CA LYS A 717 6.60 -32.25 13.98
C LYS A 717 7.96 -32.15 14.70
N PHE A 718 8.03 -32.44 16.00
CA PHE A 718 9.21 -32.13 16.82
C PHE A 718 9.78 -33.33 17.61
N VAL A 719 9.32 -34.56 17.33
CA VAL A 719 9.65 -35.76 18.15
C VAL A 719 10.67 -36.70 17.47
N GLN A 720 10.98 -36.53 16.19
CA GLN A 720 11.87 -37.45 15.44
C GLN A 720 13.14 -36.75 14.92
N ASN A 721 14.31 -37.32 15.24
CA ASN A 721 15.58 -36.86 14.69
C ASN A 721 15.69 -37.25 13.22
N GLY A 722 15.76 -36.25 12.33
CA GLY A 722 16.01 -36.43 10.89
C GLY A 722 14.77 -36.67 10.03
N GLN A 723 13.57 -36.34 10.52
CA GLN A 723 12.32 -36.37 9.76
C GLN A 723 11.56 -35.06 10.03
N GLU A 724 11.14 -34.36 8.96
CA GLU A 724 10.56 -33.00 8.97
C GLU A 724 9.01 -33.05 8.83
N PRO A 725 8.25 -33.07 9.94
CA PRO A 725 6.85 -33.47 9.93
C PRO A 725 5.90 -32.27 9.98
N MET A 726 5.47 -31.72 8.84
CA MET A 726 4.12 -31.13 8.74
C MET A 726 3.05 -32.04 9.35
N THR A 727 2.11 -31.43 10.05
CA THR A 727 0.93 -32.11 10.60
C THR A 727 -0.28 -31.86 9.70
N ASN A 728 -1.39 -32.55 9.91
CA ASN A 728 -2.68 -32.23 9.28
C ASN A 728 -3.20 -30.88 9.84
N ASP A 729 -2.47 -29.81 9.60
CA ASP A 729 -2.77 -28.48 10.09
C ASP A 729 -3.73 -27.85 9.08
N ALA A 730 -4.99 -28.22 9.26
CA ALA A 730 -6.06 -27.83 8.38
C ALA A 730 -6.30 -26.31 8.41
N ASP A 731 -5.64 -25.58 9.30
CA ASP A 731 -5.84 -24.16 9.61
C ASP A 731 -4.75 -23.24 9.02
N LEU A 732 -3.74 -23.80 8.35
CA LEU A 732 -2.70 -23.02 7.65
C LEU A 732 -3.30 -22.14 6.57
N CYS A 733 -2.90 -20.87 6.55
CA CYS A 733 -3.46 -19.89 5.65
C CYS A 733 -2.45 -18.97 4.95
N TYR A 734 -1.16 -18.92 5.35
CA TYR A 734 -0.18 -18.01 4.73
C TYR A 734 0.74 -18.73 3.76
N TYR A 735 0.80 -18.24 2.51
CA TYR A 735 1.55 -18.86 1.42
C TYR A 735 2.37 -17.83 0.66
N GLY A 736 3.50 -18.26 0.09
CA GLY A 736 4.30 -17.46 -0.83
C GLY A 736 4.54 -18.17 -2.16
N VAL A 737 4.96 -17.42 -3.18
CA VAL A 737 5.26 -17.96 -4.52
C VAL A 737 6.77 -18.05 -4.72
N ILE A 738 7.22 -19.18 -5.22
CA ILE A 738 8.58 -19.39 -5.72
C ILE A 738 8.54 -19.89 -7.15
N THR A 739 9.65 -19.74 -7.87
CA THR A 739 9.82 -20.40 -9.17
C THR A 739 11.07 -21.27 -9.20
N ILE A 740 11.00 -22.41 -9.86
CA ILE A 740 12.11 -23.37 -9.96
C ILE A 740 12.40 -23.65 -11.44
N GLY A 741 13.67 -23.59 -11.85
CA GLY A 741 14.13 -24.01 -13.17
C GLY A 741 14.31 -22.92 -14.22
N THR A 742 14.76 -23.35 -15.41
CA THR A 742 14.99 -22.47 -16.57
C THR A 742 14.42 -23.08 -17.87
N PRO A 743 13.30 -22.58 -18.42
CA PRO A 743 12.50 -21.48 -17.90
C PRO A 743 11.87 -21.76 -16.52
N PRO A 744 11.58 -20.74 -15.71
CA PRO A 744 11.02 -20.91 -14.38
C PRO A 744 9.62 -21.53 -14.38
N GLN A 745 9.40 -22.49 -13.48
CA GLN A 745 8.10 -23.11 -13.19
C GLN A 745 7.62 -22.61 -11.82
N SER A 746 6.39 -22.11 -11.71
CA SER A 746 5.88 -21.44 -10.50
C SER A 746 5.22 -22.42 -9.54
N PHE A 747 5.39 -22.20 -8.23
CA PHE A 747 4.80 -23.01 -7.16
C PHE A 747 4.36 -22.13 -6.00
N THR A 748 3.20 -22.44 -5.43
CA THR A 748 2.73 -21.92 -4.15
C THR A 748 3.28 -22.79 -3.02
N VAL A 749 4.01 -22.20 -2.08
CA VAL A 749 4.63 -22.94 -0.98
C VAL A 749 4.28 -22.37 0.39
N LEU A 750 4.21 -23.27 1.37
CA LEU A 750 4.19 -22.90 2.78
C LEU A 750 5.58 -22.41 3.20
N MET A 751 5.66 -21.22 3.80
CA MET A 751 6.90 -20.68 4.37
C MET A 751 7.01 -21.15 5.83
N ASP A 752 7.82 -22.19 6.07
CA ASP A 752 7.75 -22.95 7.33
C ASP A 752 9.05 -22.83 8.14
N THR A 753 9.04 -22.05 9.24
CA THR A 753 10.19 -21.96 10.16
C THR A 753 10.29 -23.15 11.12
N GLY A 754 9.36 -24.10 11.05
CA GLY A 754 9.39 -25.37 11.75
C GLY A 754 9.88 -26.55 10.90
N SER A 755 10.34 -26.33 9.66
CA SER A 755 11.03 -27.32 8.85
C SER A 755 12.15 -26.72 7.99
N SER A 756 13.00 -27.55 7.37
CA SER A 756 14.20 -27.09 6.66
C SER A 756 14.28 -27.49 5.19
N ASN A 757 13.53 -28.50 4.76
CA ASN A 757 13.53 -28.94 3.36
C ASN A 757 12.65 -28.04 2.49
N LEU A 758 13.12 -27.77 1.27
CA LEU A 758 12.29 -27.32 0.16
C LEU A 758 11.85 -28.55 -0.65
N TRP A 759 10.56 -28.68 -0.95
CA TRP A 759 10.06 -29.72 -1.86
C TRP A 759 8.80 -29.25 -2.61
N VAL A 760 8.60 -29.79 -3.81
CA VAL A 760 7.43 -29.55 -4.67
C VAL A 760 7.00 -30.85 -5.37
N PRO A 761 5.75 -30.95 -5.86
CA PRO A 761 5.28 -32.13 -6.56
C PRO A 761 6.01 -32.39 -7.88
N SER A 762 6.37 -33.63 -8.18
CA SER A 762 6.94 -34.01 -9.48
C SER A 762 5.84 -34.30 -10.49
N VAL A 763 6.11 -34.09 -11.79
CA VAL A 763 5.28 -34.66 -12.86
C VAL A 763 5.17 -36.19 -12.81
N TYR A 764 6.11 -36.85 -12.14
CA TYR A 764 6.09 -38.29 -11.89
C TYR A 764 5.28 -38.69 -10.64
N CYS A 765 4.70 -37.73 -9.92
CA CYS A 765 3.90 -38.05 -8.75
C CYS A 765 2.65 -38.85 -9.13
N SER A 766 2.51 -40.03 -8.51
CA SER A 766 1.44 -41.00 -8.79
C SER A 766 0.22 -40.88 -7.86
N SER A 767 0.34 -40.07 -6.80
CA SER A 767 -0.69 -39.92 -5.77
C SER A 767 -1.83 -39.02 -6.22
N GLN A 768 -3.04 -39.30 -5.74
CA GLN A 768 -4.23 -38.46 -6.03
C GLN A 768 -4.06 -37.02 -5.54
N ALA A 769 -3.26 -36.79 -4.49
CA ALA A 769 -2.98 -35.46 -3.94
C ALA A 769 -2.35 -34.52 -4.97
N CYS A 770 -1.38 -35.02 -5.74
CA CYS A 770 -0.67 -34.27 -6.78
C CYS A 770 -1.51 -33.92 -8.02
N GLN A 771 -2.77 -34.35 -8.12
CA GLN A 771 -3.61 -34.02 -9.28
C GLN A 771 -4.13 -32.59 -9.25
N ASN A 772 -4.22 -31.99 -8.06
CA ASN A 772 -4.76 -30.63 -7.87
C ASN A 772 -3.67 -29.58 -7.65
N HIS A 773 -2.39 -29.95 -7.85
CA HIS A 773 -1.22 -29.10 -7.59
C HIS A 773 -0.37 -28.93 -8.84
N ASP A 774 0.33 -27.80 -8.88
CA ASP A 774 1.37 -27.56 -9.87
C ASP A 774 2.53 -28.54 -9.66
N LYS A 775 3.09 -29.04 -10.78
CA LYS A 775 4.09 -30.11 -10.78
C LYS A 775 5.33 -29.68 -11.52
N PHE A 776 6.48 -29.87 -10.88
CA PHE A 776 7.77 -29.64 -11.47
C PHE A 776 8.09 -30.71 -12.51
N ASN A 777 8.35 -30.24 -13.73
CA ASN A 777 8.81 -31.04 -14.85
C ASN A 777 10.33 -30.86 -15.04
N PRO A 778 11.15 -31.85 -14.65
CA PRO A 778 12.60 -31.76 -14.81
C PRO A 778 13.05 -31.63 -16.27
N GLU A 779 12.30 -32.19 -17.22
CA GLU A 779 12.65 -32.17 -18.65
C GLU A 779 12.46 -30.78 -19.28
N GLN A 780 11.69 -29.90 -18.62
CA GLN A 780 11.45 -28.54 -19.08
C GLN A 780 12.48 -27.54 -18.54
N SER A 781 13.33 -27.94 -17.58
CA SER A 781 14.34 -27.05 -17.02
C SER A 781 15.75 -27.39 -17.54
N SER A 782 16.34 -26.44 -18.24
CA SER A 782 17.72 -26.52 -18.75
C SER A 782 18.79 -26.42 -17.66
N THR A 783 18.44 -25.93 -16.47
CA THR A 783 19.35 -25.81 -15.31
C THR A 783 19.18 -26.93 -14.30
N TYR A 784 18.20 -27.81 -14.49
CA TYR A 784 17.97 -28.94 -13.60
C TYR A 784 19.13 -29.95 -13.65
N GLN A 785 19.53 -30.39 -12.48
CA GLN A 785 20.47 -31.48 -12.30
C GLN A 785 19.85 -32.53 -11.39
N SER A 786 19.68 -33.75 -11.91
CA SER A 786 19.15 -34.86 -11.14
C SER A 786 20.12 -35.30 -10.05
N SER A 787 19.57 -35.64 -8.88
CA SER A 787 20.25 -36.50 -7.90
C SER A 787 19.58 -37.86 -7.89
N ASN A 788 20.36 -38.92 -7.66
CA ASN A 788 19.83 -40.27 -7.43
C ASN A 788 19.52 -40.53 -5.95
N GLN A 789 19.59 -39.49 -5.11
CA GLN A 789 19.30 -39.59 -3.69
C GLN A 789 17.79 -39.53 -3.49
N SER A 790 17.23 -40.58 -2.88
CA SER A 790 15.85 -40.57 -2.40
C SER A 790 15.74 -39.58 -1.25
N VAL A 791 14.61 -38.88 -1.18
CA VAL A 791 14.20 -38.11 -0.01
C VAL A 791 12.87 -38.65 0.51
N ALA A 792 12.77 -38.76 1.83
CA ALA A 792 11.52 -39.10 2.49
C ALA A 792 11.26 -38.09 3.59
N VAL A 793 10.24 -37.26 3.38
CA VAL A 793 9.79 -36.29 4.36
C VAL A 793 8.56 -36.88 5.04
N GLN A 794 8.73 -37.31 6.29
CA GLN A 794 7.69 -37.96 7.06
C GLN A 794 6.87 -36.91 7.82
N TYR A 795 5.55 -37.02 7.72
CA TYR A 795 4.55 -36.15 8.33
C TYR A 795 3.80 -36.83 9.46
N GLY A 796 3.27 -36.04 10.40
CA GLY A 796 2.53 -36.59 11.54
C GLY A 796 1.34 -37.45 11.14
N THR A 797 0.75 -37.16 9.99
CA THR A 797 -0.43 -37.83 9.43
C THR A 797 -0.19 -38.44 8.03
N GLY A 798 1.06 -38.53 7.58
CA GLY A 798 1.40 -39.01 6.22
C GLY A 798 2.89 -38.92 5.90
N SER A 799 3.29 -39.00 4.64
CA SER A 799 4.67 -38.74 4.20
C SER A 799 4.61 -38.28 2.74
N MET A 800 5.64 -37.56 2.26
CA MET A 800 6.03 -37.73 0.86
C MET A 800 7.34 -38.46 0.74
N THR A 801 7.43 -39.20 -0.35
CA THR A 801 8.68 -39.78 -0.81
C THR A 801 8.96 -39.25 -2.20
N GLY A 802 10.23 -39.11 -2.53
CA GLY A 802 10.65 -38.65 -3.85
C GLY A 802 12.15 -38.74 -4.02
N VAL A 803 12.67 -37.90 -4.90
CA VAL A 803 14.10 -37.78 -5.17
C VAL A 803 14.56 -36.34 -4.97
N LEU A 804 15.81 -36.16 -4.59
CA LEU A 804 16.42 -34.83 -4.58
C LEU A 804 16.78 -34.41 -6.01
N GLY A 805 16.68 -33.12 -6.28
CA GLY A 805 17.19 -32.48 -7.48
C GLY A 805 17.83 -31.15 -7.12
N TYR A 806 18.64 -30.63 -8.03
CA TYR A 806 19.22 -29.30 -7.93
C TYR A 806 18.71 -28.46 -9.08
N ASP A 807 18.32 -27.22 -8.78
CA ASP A 807 18.00 -26.24 -9.80
C ASP A 807 18.19 -24.82 -9.26
N THR A 808 17.95 -23.82 -10.11
CA THR A 808 17.80 -22.44 -9.68
C THR A 808 16.42 -22.24 -9.08
N VAL A 809 16.36 -21.77 -7.84
CA VAL A 809 15.11 -21.38 -7.18
C VAL A 809 15.08 -19.87 -7.02
N THR A 810 14.02 -19.23 -7.50
CA THR A 810 13.83 -17.78 -7.41
C THR A 810 12.70 -17.43 -6.45
N ILE A 811 12.96 -16.52 -5.53
CA ILE A 811 12.00 -15.99 -4.54
C ILE A 811 12.30 -14.52 -4.25
N GLY A 812 11.29 -13.65 -4.30
CA GLY A 812 11.44 -12.22 -4.02
C GLY A 812 12.49 -11.52 -4.89
N GLY A 813 12.73 -12.02 -6.11
CA GLY A 813 13.80 -11.55 -7.00
C GLY A 813 15.19 -12.16 -6.76
N ILE A 814 15.42 -12.86 -5.63
CA ILE A 814 16.67 -13.60 -5.39
C ILE A 814 16.65 -14.90 -6.20
N SER A 815 17.65 -15.11 -7.04
CA SER A 815 17.90 -16.41 -7.70
C SER A 815 18.97 -17.19 -6.95
N VAL A 816 18.55 -18.21 -6.18
CA VAL A 816 19.43 -19.12 -5.44
C VAL A 816 19.88 -20.23 -6.39
N GLN A 817 21.16 -20.23 -6.73
CA GLN A 817 21.74 -21.20 -7.65
C GLN A 817 21.99 -22.54 -6.94
N ASN A 818 21.86 -23.65 -7.68
CA ASN A 818 22.11 -25.01 -7.17
C ASN A 818 21.37 -25.29 -5.85
N GLN A 819 20.15 -24.78 -5.70
CA GLN A 819 19.32 -25.11 -4.56
C GLN A 819 18.88 -26.56 -4.67
N VAL A 820 19.14 -27.34 -3.62
CA VAL A 820 18.63 -28.70 -3.50
C VAL A 820 17.16 -28.67 -3.06
N PHE A 821 16.32 -29.47 -3.70
CA PHE A 821 14.91 -29.61 -3.31
C PHE A 821 14.40 -31.01 -3.59
N GLY A 822 13.35 -31.41 -2.87
CA GLY A 822 12.67 -32.69 -3.08
C GLY A 822 11.64 -32.60 -4.20
N LEU A 823 11.64 -33.59 -5.09
CA LEU A 823 10.63 -33.81 -6.11
C LEU A 823 9.73 -34.95 -5.64
N SER A 824 8.52 -34.64 -5.17
CA SER A 824 7.63 -35.67 -4.60
C SER A 824 7.14 -36.65 -5.68
N GLU A 825 7.20 -37.95 -5.41
CA GLU A 825 6.67 -39.02 -6.25
C GLU A 825 5.43 -39.70 -5.65
N THR A 826 5.31 -39.65 -4.32
CA THR A 826 4.11 -40.04 -3.59
C THR A 826 3.81 -39.02 -2.50
N GLU A 827 2.53 -38.75 -2.25
CA GLU A 827 2.07 -37.77 -1.27
C GLU A 827 0.89 -38.33 -0.46
N ALA A 828 0.78 -37.86 0.79
CA ALA A 828 -0.27 -38.28 1.69
C ALA A 828 -1.65 -37.77 1.23
N PRO A 829 -2.73 -38.56 1.37
CA PRO A 829 -4.06 -38.18 0.88
C PRO A 829 -4.61 -36.84 1.40
N PHE A 830 -4.18 -36.41 2.59
CA PHE A 830 -4.65 -35.15 3.19
C PHE A 830 -4.13 -33.91 2.45
N MET A 831 -2.97 -34.01 1.80
CA MET A 831 -2.35 -32.92 1.03
C MET A 831 -3.20 -32.47 -0.14
N ALA A 832 -4.07 -33.34 -0.66
CA ALA A 832 -5.04 -33.02 -1.71
C ALA A 832 -6.00 -31.85 -1.36
N SER A 833 -6.11 -31.52 -0.07
CA SER A 833 -6.97 -30.44 0.44
C SER A 833 -6.20 -29.15 0.76
N LEU A 834 -4.87 -29.18 0.70
CA LEU A 834 -4.01 -28.01 0.93
C LEU A 834 -4.02 -27.08 -0.27
N THR A 835 -3.89 -25.78 0.00
CA THR A 835 -3.74 -24.75 -1.05
C THR A 835 -2.32 -24.70 -1.59
N ALA A 836 -1.30 -24.95 -0.75
CA ALA A 836 0.09 -25.01 -1.18
C ALA A 836 0.38 -26.27 -2.00
N ASP A 837 1.18 -26.12 -3.05
CA ASP A 837 1.74 -27.22 -3.84
C ASP A 837 2.87 -27.91 -3.04
N GLY A 838 3.68 -27.12 -2.35
CA GLY A 838 4.89 -27.58 -1.65
C GLY A 838 5.17 -26.85 -0.34
N THR A 839 6.35 -27.09 0.24
CA THR A 839 6.84 -26.39 1.43
C THR A 839 8.25 -25.89 1.21
N MET A 840 8.52 -24.68 1.69
CA MET A 840 9.83 -24.07 1.76
C MET A 840 10.23 -23.91 3.24
N GLY A 841 11.05 -24.84 3.71
CA GLY A 841 11.60 -24.81 5.06
C GLY A 841 12.61 -23.67 5.28
N LEU A 842 12.50 -23.00 6.43
CA LEU A 842 13.33 -21.87 6.86
C LEU A 842 14.09 -22.12 8.17
N ALA A 843 14.02 -23.33 8.72
CA ALA A 843 14.74 -23.77 9.90
C ALA A 843 16.21 -24.18 9.59
N TYR A 844 16.89 -24.80 10.55
CA TYR A 844 18.32 -25.11 10.48
C TYR A 844 18.57 -26.45 9.76
N GLN A 845 19.67 -26.52 8.99
CA GLN A 845 20.05 -27.75 8.28
C GLN A 845 20.17 -29.00 9.18
N SER A 846 20.40 -28.82 10.49
CA SER A 846 20.53 -29.90 11.49
C SER A 846 19.32 -30.83 11.57
N ILE A 847 18.13 -30.37 11.15
CA ILE A 847 16.90 -31.17 11.12
C ILE A 847 16.44 -31.54 9.70
N SER A 848 17.11 -31.03 8.67
CA SER A 848 16.81 -31.29 7.26
C SER A 848 16.97 -32.77 6.91
N ALA A 849 15.95 -33.34 6.26
CA ALA A 849 15.99 -34.69 5.72
C ALA A 849 17.17 -34.84 4.75
N ASP A 850 17.90 -35.94 4.91
CA ASP A 850 19.08 -36.31 4.10
C ASP A 850 20.19 -35.25 4.04
N GLY A 851 20.18 -34.30 4.99
CA GLY A 851 21.17 -33.22 5.08
C GLY A 851 21.06 -32.18 3.96
N ALA A 852 19.92 -32.09 3.27
CA ALA A 852 19.71 -31.11 2.20
C ALA A 852 19.87 -29.67 2.74
N THR A 853 20.66 -28.85 2.07
CA THR A 853 20.90 -27.46 2.50
C THR A 853 19.63 -26.62 2.35
N PRO A 854 19.13 -25.98 3.44
CA PRO A 854 17.98 -25.10 3.37
C PRO A 854 18.24 -23.89 2.49
N ILE A 855 17.18 -23.31 1.95
CA ILE A 855 17.31 -22.24 0.96
C ILE A 855 17.93 -20.96 1.54
N PHE A 856 17.60 -20.61 2.79
CA PHE A 856 18.18 -19.44 3.42
C PHE A 856 19.68 -19.63 3.73
N ASP A 857 20.13 -20.84 4.04
CA ASP A 857 21.56 -21.18 4.17
C ASP A 857 22.31 -21.01 2.85
N ASN A 858 21.69 -21.41 1.74
CA ASN A 858 22.24 -21.16 0.41
C ASN A 858 22.25 -19.66 0.07
N MET A 859 21.22 -18.89 0.46
CA MET A 859 21.24 -17.43 0.29
C MET A 859 22.39 -16.77 1.05
N MET A 860 22.59 -17.11 2.33
CA MET A 860 23.68 -16.58 3.15
C MET A 860 25.05 -16.97 2.57
N SER A 861 25.25 -18.26 2.26
CA SER A 861 26.54 -18.74 1.73
C SER A 861 26.88 -18.22 0.34
N GLN A 862 25.87 -17.90 -0.48
CA GLN A 862 26.04 -17.26 -1.79
C GLN A 862 26.13 -15.72 -1.70
N GLY A 863 25.97 -15.13 -0.51
CA GLY A 863 26.01 -13.68 -0.32
C GLY A 863 24.85 -12.95 -0.99
N LEU A 864 23.67 -13.59 -1.04
CA LEU A 864 22.47 -13.07 -1.72
C LEU A 864 21.58 -12.21 -0.81
N VAL A 865 21.89 -12.13 0.49
CA VAL A 865 21.15 -11.34 1.48
C VAL A 865 22.09 -10.35 2.17
N SER A 866 21.59 -9.17 2.52
CA SER A 866 22.38 -8.08 3.12
C SER A 866 22.74 -8.33 4.59
N GLN A 867 21.93 -9.11 5.30
CA GLN A 867 22.19 -9.59 6.66
C GLN A 867 21.75 -11.05 6.79
N ASP A 868 22.34 -11.77 7.74
CA ASP A 868 21.96 -13.15 8.06
C ASP A 868 20.67 -13.18 8.93
N VAL A 869 19.64 -12.46 8.49
CA VAL A 869 18.33 -12.37 9.16
C VAL A 869 17.21 -12.46 8.13
N PHE A 870 16.05 -12.97 8.54
CA PHE A 870 14.80 -12.71 7.84
C PHE A 870 13.72 -12.34 8.84
N SER A 871 12.69 -11.65 8.40
CA SER A 871 11.61 -11.20 9.29
C SER A 871 10.24 -11.40 8.66
N VAL A 872 9.23 -11.58 9.51
CA VAL A 872 7.87 -11.95 9.10
C VAL A 872 6.86 -11.02 9.73
N TYR A 873 5.99 -10.48 8.89
CA TYR A 873 4.80 -9.74 9.24
C TYR A 873 3.57 -10.50 8.74
N LEU A 874 2.66 -10.85 9.65
CA LEU A 874 1.39 -11.48 9.30
C LEU A 874 0.24 -10.53 9.66
N SER A 875 -0.60 -10.19 8.69
CA SER A 875 -1.84 -9.45 8.94
C SER A 875 -3.04 -10.39 9.06
N SER A 876 -3.97 -10.06 9.96
CA SER A 876 -5.30 -10.66 9.98
C SER A 876 -6.22 -10.15 8.86
N ASN A 877 -5.92 -8.99 8.27
CA ASN A 877 -6.64 -8.37 7.17
C ASN A 877 -6.01 -8.78 5.82
N GLU A 878 -6.80 -9.43 4.98
CA GLU A 878 -6.37 -9.88 3.65
C GLU A 878 -5.97 -8.72 2.73
N GLU A 879 -6.58 -7.54 2.89
CA GLU A 879 -6.29 -6.34 2.10
C GLU A 879 -4.94 -5.69 2.45
N GLN A 880 -4.51 -5.80 3.72
CA GLN A 880 -3.20 -5.30 4.16
C GLN A 880 -2.04 -6.19 3.70
N GLY A 881 -2.33 -7.44 3.33
CA GLY A 881 -1.33 -8.44 2.94
C GLY A 881 -0.45 -8.89 4.11
N SER A 882 0.42 -9.87 3.85
CA SER A 882 1.46 -10.32 4.78
C SER A 882 2.80 -10.32 4.05
N MET A 883 3.92 -10.28 4.77
CA MET A 883 5.24 -10.08 4.16
C MET A 883 6.32 -10.92 4.84
N LEU A 884 7.20 -11.51 4.04
CA LEU A 884 8.49 -12.07 4.43
C LEU A 884 9.59 -11.17 3.89
N PHE A 885 10.53 -10.77 4.73
CA PHE A 885 11.70 -9.97 4.35
C PHE A 885 12.95 -10.83 4.46
N LEU A 886 13.71 -10.94 3.38
CA LEU A 886 14.94 -11.72 3.34
C LEU A 886 16.14 -10.78 3.44
N GLY A 887 16.97 -10.98 4.46
CA GLY A 887 18.16 -10.19 4.69
C GLY A 887 17.96 -8.91 5.51
N GLU A 888 16.73 -8.56 5.91
CA GLU A 888 16.45 -7.24 6.49
C GLU A 888 15.32 -7.24 7.55
N ILE A 889 15.22 -6.10 8.23
CA ILE A 889 14.25 -5.78 9.28
C ILE A 889 13.57 -4.45 8.89
N ASP A 890 12.29 -4.49 8.55
CA ASP A 890 11.56 -3.31 8.06
C ASP A 890 10.82 -2.62 9.22
N SER A 891 11.28 -1.42 9.58
CA SER A 891 10.73 -0.64 10.70
C SER A 891 9.33 -0.10 10.48
N SER A 892 8.78 -0.18 9.26
CA SER A 892 7.39 0.21 9.00
C SER A 892 6.37 -0.79 9.54
N TYR A 893 6.78 -2.02 9.85
CA TYR A 893 5.88 -3.11 10.29
C TYR A 893 5.87 -3.34 11.80
N TYR A 894 6.62 -2.54 12.57
CA TYR A 894 6.62 -2.62 14.03
C TYR A 894 6.76 -1.27 14.71
N THR A 895 6.31 -1.20 15.96
CA THR A 895 6.45 -0.04 16.84
C THR A 895 7.27 -0.41 18.08
N GLY A 896 7.85 0.61 18.73
CA GLY A 896 8.68 0.42 19.91
C GLY A 896 10.05 -0.20 19.59
N SER A 897 10.64 -0.87 20.58
CA SER A 897 11.97 -1.49 20.49
C SER A 897 11.91 -3.00 20.29
N ILE A 898 12.86 -3.56 19.54
CA ILE A 898 13.01 -5.00 19.36
C ILE A 898 13.57 -5.65 20.63
N SER A 899 12.88 -6.67 21.13
CA SER A 899 13.32 -7.54 22.22
C SER A 899 14.05 -8.75 21.64
N TRP A 900 15.38 -8.79 21.80
CA TRP A 900 16.22 -9.89 21.31
C TRP A 900 16.29 -11.04 22.32
N ILE A 901 15.99 -12.24 21.86
CA ILE A 901 15.86 -13.46 22.65
C ILE A 901 16.82 -14.51 22.09
N PRO A 902 17.83 -14.97 22.85
CA PRO A 902 18.77 -15.97 22.36
C PRO A 902 18.09 -17.33 22.16
N LEU A 903 18.51 -18.05 21.13
CA LEU A 903 18.07 -19.43 20.91
C LEU A 903 18.68 -20.35 21.97
N SER A 904 17.88 -21.33 22.43
CA SER A 904 18.36 -22.40 23.30
C SER A 904 18.95 -23.59 22.53
N SER A 905 18.60 -23.73 21.24
CA SER A 905 19.09 -24.77 20.33
C SER A 905 18.95 -24.33 18.87
N GLU A 906 19.99 -24.56 18.05
CA GLU A 906 20.01 -24.29 16.59
C GLU A 906 19.46 -25.48 15.78
N SER A 907 18.29 -25.96 16.18
CA SER A 907 17.52 -26.97 15.45
C SER A 907 16.27 -26.34 14.84
N TYR A 908 15.48 -25.71 15.70
CA TYR A 908 14.38 -24.82 15.33
C TYR A 908 14.68 -23.42 15.87
N TYR A 909 13.79 -22.46 15.65
CA TYR A 909 13.81 -21.18 16.36
C TYR A 909 13.27 -21.34 17.79
N GLN A 910 14.02 -22.12 18.58
CA GLN A 910 13.69 -22.51 19.95
C GLN A 910 14.23 -21.48 20.95
N VAL A 911 13.35 -20.95 21.79
CA VAL A 911 13.65 -19.98 22.85
C VAL A 911 13.23 -20.51 24.23
N THR A 912 13.83 -19.99 25.29
CA THR A 912 13.40 -20.29 26.66
C THR A 912 12.27 -19.35 27.07
N MET A 913 11.15 -19.93 27.50
CA MET A 913 9.97 -19.22 27.99
C MET A 913 9.84 -19.42 29.51
N ASP A 914 9.58 -18.34 30.24
CA ASP A 914 9.58 -18.34 31.70
C ASP A 914 8.25 -18.82 32.27
N SER A 915 7.12 -18.35 31.70
CA SER A 915 5.77 -18.73 32.09
C SER A 915 4.71 -18.19 31.13
N VAL A 916 3.52 -18.78 31.16
CA VAL A 916 2.30 -18.22 30.56
C VAL A 916 1.38 -17.75 31.67
N THR A 917 0.90 -16.51 31.59
CA THR A 917 0.11 -15.88 32.66
C THR A 917 -1.17 -15.23 32.17
N ILE A 918 -2.20 -15.27 33.01
CA ILE A 918 -3.48 -14.58 32.84
C ILE A 918 -3.81 -13.87 34.15
N ASN A 919 -4.06 -12.56 34.10
CA ASN A 919 -4.34 -11.73 35.31
C ASN A 919 -3.29 -11.92 36.42
N GLY A 920 -2.02 -12.05 36.05
CA GLY A 920 -0.90 -12.26 36.96
C GLY A 920 -0.80 -13.67 37.58
N GLN A 921 -1.68 -14.61 37.22
CA GLN A 921 -1.61 -16.01 37.63
C GLN A 921 -0.91 -16.84 36.56
N VAL A 922 0.00 -17.74 36.97
CA VAL A 922 0.66 -18.68 36.05
C VAL A 922 -0.32 -19.79 35.66
N VAL A 923 -0.65 -19.86 34.38
CA VAL A 923 -1.60 -20.84 33.81
C VAL A 923 -0.92 -21.94 32.99
N GLY A 924 0.34 -21.75 32.60
CA GLY A 924 1.14 -22.74 31.89
C GLY A 924 2.64 -22.44 31.98
N CYS A 925 3.48 -23.39 31.56
CA CYS A 925 4.94 -23.26 31.57
C CYS A 925 5.50 -22.90 32.97
N SER A 926 4.94 -23.51 34.02
CA SER A 926 5.36 -23.22 35.40
C SER A 926 6.80 -23.69 35.66
N GLY A 927 7.68 -22.78 36.07
CA GLY A 927 9.10 -23.08 36.32
C GLY A 927 9.98 -23.02 35.06
N GLY A 928 9.45 -22.50 33.95
CA GLY A 928 10.15 -22.37 32.69
C GLY A 928 9.99 -23.59 31.79
N CYS A 929 10.01 -23.35 30.48
CA CYS A 929 9.89 -24.34 29.43
C CYS A 929 10.60 -23.85 28.16
N GLN A 930 10.60 -24.67 27.11
CA GLN A 930 11.06 -24.26 25.79
C GLN A 930 9.86 -23.85 24.93
N ALA A 931 10.07 -23.00 23.93
CA ALA A 931 9.06 -22.60 22.95
C ALA A 931 9.70 -22.49 21.55
N ILE A 932 8.99 -22.88 20.50
CA ILE A 932 9.43 -22.77 19.11
C ILE A 932 8.57 -21.74 18.40
N VAL A 933 9.17 -20.78 17.72
CA VAL A 933 8.45 -19.80 16.89
C VAL A 933 8.30 -20.34 15.48
N ASP A 934 7.06 -20.61 15.07
CA ASP A 934 6.75 -21.45 13.91
C ASP A 934 5.69 -20.84 12.99
N THR A 935 6.10 -20.34 11.83
CA THR A 935 5.18 -19.84 10.78
C THR A 935 4.41 -20.97 10.07
N GLY A 936 4.83 -22.22 10.23
CA GLY A 936 4.14 -23.39 9.69
C GLY A 936 3.15 -24.02 10.67
N THR A 937 2.71 -23.29 11.70
CA THR A 937 1.67 -23.70 12.65
C THR A 937 0.72 -22.52 12.89
N SER A 938 -0.59 -22.70 12.75
CA SER A 938 -1.54 -21.59 12.95
C SER A 938 -1.94 -21.37 14.41
N PHE A 939 -1.94 -22.42 15.24
CA PHE A 939 -2.28 -22.33 16.66
C PHE A 939 -1.08 -22.05 17.57
N ILE A 940 -1.36 -21.60 18.79
CA ILE A 940 -0.42 -21.74 19.91
C ILE A 940 -0.61 -23.14 20.51
N VAL A 941 0.44 -23.94 20.50
CA VAL A 941 0.38 -25.34 20.95
C VAL A 941 1.18 -25.50 22.24
N GLY A 942 0.62 -26.22 23.20
CA GLY A 942 1.30 -26.50 24.48
C GLY A 942 0.94 -27.87 25.04
N PRO A 943 1.54 -28.25 26.19
CA PRO A 943 1.16 -29.46 26.91
C PRO A 943 -0.35 -29.50 27.18
N SER A 944 -1.00 -30.65 27.00
CA SER A 944 -2.45 -30.79 27.19
C SER A 944 -2.92 -30.32 28.59
N SER A 945 -2.10 -30.50 29.63
CA SER A 945 -2.39 -29.99 30.98
C SER A 945 -2.44 -28.46 31.03
N ASP A 946 -1.46 -27.80 30.40
CA ASP A 946 -1.32 -26.35 30.41
C ASP A 946 -2.40 -25.71 29.54
N ILE A 947 -2.67 -26.29 28.38
CA ILE A 947 -3.73 -25.81 27.48
C ILE A 947 -5.11 -26.05 28.09
N SER A 948 -5.33 -27.19 28.75
CA SER A 948 -6.58 -27.42 29.48
C SER A 948 -6.76 -26.41 30.63
N ASN A 949 -5.70 -26.08 31.36
CA ASN A 949 -5.74 -25.07 32.40
C ASN A 949 -6.04 -23.68 31.81
N LEU A 950 -5.31 -23.28 30.77
CA LEU A 950 -5.51 -22.02 30.04
C LEU A 950 -6.95 -21.90 29.51
N ASN A 951 -7.46 -22.94 28.85
CA ASN A 951 -8.83 -22.97 28.34
C ASN A 951 -9.87 -22.89 29.47
N SER A 952 -9.62 -23.54 30.61
CA SER A 952 -10.49 -23.41 31.78
C SER A 952 -10.54 -21.97 32.31
N TYR A 953 -9.42 -21.25 32.32
CA TYR A 953 -9.37 -19.83 32.70
C TYR A 953 -10.12 -18.93 31.73
N LEU A 954 -10.11 -19.27 30.44
CA LEU A 954 -10.84 -18.54 29.39
C LEU A 954 -12.32 -18.92 29.28
N GLY A 955 -12.78 -19.91 30.06
CA GLY A 955 -14.15 -20.43 29.98
C GLY A 955 -14.43 -21.23 28.70
N ALA A 956 -13.40 -21.75 28.04
CA ALA A 956 -13.51 -22.55 26.84
C ALA A 956 -13.93 -23.99 27.14
N GLN A 957 -14.70 -24.59 26.23
CA GLN A 957 -15.10 -25.98 26.25
C GLN A 957 -14.36 -26.73 25.14
N THR A 958 -13.57 -27.74 25.52
CA THR A 958 -12.81 -28.58 24.58
C THR A 958 -13.59 -29.85 24.28
N ASP A 959 -13.77 -30.17 23.00
CA ASP A 959 -14.40 -31.40 22.56
C ASP A 959 -13.43 -32.61 22.58
N GLN A 960 -13.95 -33.80 22.27
CA GLN A 960 -13.15 -35.05 22.23
C GLN A 960 -12.08 -35.09 21.12
N TYR A 961 -12.09 -34.12 20.21
CA TYR A 961 -11.13 -33.98 19.10
C TYR A 961 -10.10 -32.86 19.36
N GLY A 962 -10.20 -32.16 20.49
CA GLY A 962 -9.27 -31.10 20.90
C GLY A 962 -9.66 -29.69 20.44
N ASP A 963 -10.77 -29.54 19.69
CA ASP A 963 -11.28 -28.22 19.32
C ASP A 963 -11.87 -27.54 20.56
N SER A 964 -11.41 -26.31 20.84
CA SER A 964 -11.78 -25.56 22.04
C SER A 964 -12.61 -24.33 21.68
N THR A 965 -13.83 -24.25 22.19
CA THR A 965 -14.82 -23.24 21.81
C THR A 965 -15.24 -22.36 22.99
N VAL A 966 -15.54 -21.11 22.70
CA VAL A 966 -16.02 -20.10 23.68
C VAL A 966 -17.29 -19.44 23.16
N SER A 967 -18.05 -18.79 24.05
CA SER A 967 -19.13 -17.93 23.59
C SER A 967 -18.56 -16.70 22.88
N CYS A 968 -19.01 -16.43 21.64
CA CYS A 968 -18.61 -15.23 20.91
C CYS A 968 -18.95 -13.94 21.66
N SER A 969 -20.02 -13.94 22.46
CA SER A 969 -20.39 -12.78 23.28
C SER A 969 -19.44 -12.50 24.46
N SER A 970 -18.63 -13.48 24.88
CA SER A 970 -17.68 -13.32 25.98
C SER A 970 -16.31 -12.79 25.54
N VAL A 971 -16.04 -12.67 24.24
CA VAL A 971 -14.70 -12.32 23.73
C VAL A 971 -14.24 -10.94 24.21
N GLN A 972 -15.14 -9.95 24.24
CA GLN A 972 -14.80 -8.59 24.68
C GLN A 972 -14.45 -8.49 26.17
N SER A 973 -14.89 -9.45 26.99
CA SER A 973 -14.64 -9.48 28.44
C SER A 973 -13.57 -10.49 28.87
N MET A 974 -12.97 -11.21 27.91
CA MET A 974 -11.89 -12.14 28.19
C MET A 974 -10.59 -11.41 28.56
N PRO A 975 -9.75 -11.98 29.44
CA PRO A 975 -8.45 -11.43 29.73
C PRO A 975 -7.45 -11.74 28.60
N SER A 976 -6.45 -10.87 28.44
CA SER A 976 -5.29 -11.16 27.59
C SER A 976 -4.45 -12.31 28.17
N VAL A 977 -3.80 -13.07 27.28
CA VAL A 977 -2.82 -14.09 27.64
C VAL A 977 -1.42 -13.52 27.46
N ILE A 978 -0.59 -13.59 28.51
CA ILE A 978 0.76 -13.01 28.50
C ILE A 978 1.79 -14.14 28.49
N PHE A 979 2.63 -14.16 27.46
CA PHE A 979 3.77 -15.06 27.32
C PHE A 979 5.02 -14.34 27.83
N ASN A 980 5.60 -14.84 28.93
CA ASN A 980 6.81 -14.27 29.51
C ASN A 980 8.01 -15.02 28.92
N ILE A 981 8.80 -14.38 28.07
CA ILE A 981 9.91 -15.00 27.34
C ILE A 981 11.18 -14.19 27.62
N ASN A 982 12.18 -14.83 28.23
CA ASN A 982 13.47 -14.21 28.55
C ASN A 982 13.34 -12.88 29.33
N GLY A 983 12.41 -12.83 30.30
CA GLY A 983 12.13 -11.65 31.12
C GLY A 983 11.25 -10.57 30.47
N TYR A 984 10.85 -10.74 29.20
CA TYR A 984 9.92 -9.84 28.50
C TYR A 984 8.50 -10.38 28.53
N ALA A 985 7.51 -9.50 28.64
CA ALA A 985 6.09 -9.86 28.70
C ALA A 985 5.38 -9.55 27.37
N PHE A 986 4.96 -10.59 26.64
CA PHE A 986 4.27 -10.49 25.36
C PHE A 986 2.78 -10.80 25.53
N SER A 987 1.97 -9.74 25.62
CA SER A 987 0.51 -9.83 25.78
C SER A 987 -0.21 -10.07 24.44
N ILE A 988 -1.14 -11.02 24.40
CA ILE A 988 -2.03 -11.27 23.26
C ILE A 988 -3.48 -11.04 23.70
N PRO A 989 -4.22 -10.11 23.06
CA PRO A 989 -5.61 -9.84 23.40
C PRO A 989 -6.57 -10.92 22.86
N PRO A 990 -7.78 -11.07 23.43
CA PRO A 990 -8.77 -12.05 23.00
C PRO A 990 -9.15 -11.97 21.53
N SER A 991 -9.23 -10.76 20.97
CA SER A 991 -9.52 -10.54 19.55
C SER A 991 -8.50 -11.19 18.61
N SER A 992 -7.28 -11.45 19.09
CA SER A 992 -6.21 -12.02 18.29
C SER A 992 -6.09 -13.54 18.38
N PHE A 993 -6.50 -14.13 19.53
CA PHE A 993 -6.48 -15.58 19.73
C PHE A 993 -7.86 -16.23 19.63
N VAL A 994 -8.96 -15.50 19.44
CA VAL A 994 -10.28 -16.08 19.19
C VAL A 994 -10.69 -15.84 17.74
N THR A 995 -11.03 -16.92 17.03
CA THR A 995 -11.51 -16.86 15.63
C THR A 995 -12.97 -17.26 15.56
N GLN A 996 -13.79 -16.49 14.86
CA GLN A 996 -15.20 -16.79 14.63
C GLN A 996 -15.35 -17.69 13.39
N GLY A 997 -15.83 -18.92 13.59
CA GLY A 997 -16.10 -19.89 12.53
C GLY A 997 -17.58 -20.19 12.36
N TYR A 998 -17.89 -21.11 11.45
CA TYR A 998 -19.27 -21.49 11.08
C TYR A 998 -20.10 -22.07 12.24
N SER A 999 -19.45 -22.70 13.23
CA SER A 999 -20.09 -23.37 14.37
C SER A 999 -19.96 -22.62 15.71
N GLY A 1000 -19.35 -21.43 15.73
CA GLY A 1000 -19.10 -20.65 16.95
C GLY A 1000 -17.71 -20.02 16.98
N CYS A 1001 -17.29 -19.52 18.14
CA CYS A 1001 -15.96 -18.94 18.34
C CYS A 1001 -14.99 -19.99 18.89
N GLN A 1002 -13.85 -20.16 18.22
CA GLN A 1002 -12.81 -21.11 18.56
C GLN A 1002 -11.58 -20.39 19.11
N THR A 1003 -10.98 -20.94 20.15
CA THR A 1003 -9.72 -20.42 20.70
C THR A 1003 -8.54 -20.92 19.86
N GLY A 1004 -7.53 -20.07 19.70
CA GLY A 1004 -6.29 -20.31 18.98
C GLY A 1004 -5.27 -21.17 19.74
N PHE A 1005 -5.74 -22.01 20.67
CA PHE A 1005 -4.92 -22.82 21.56
C PHE A 1005 -5.20 -24.30 21.33
N ALA A 1006 -4.14 -25.11 21.17
CA ALA A 1006 -4.26 -26.54 20.97
C ALA A 1006 -3.36 -27.33 21.93
N GLY A 1007 -3.90 -28.40 22.51
CA GLY A 1007 -3.18 -29.25 23.47
C GLY A 1007 -2.57 -30.48 22.81
N GLY A 1008 -1.35 -30.84 23.22
CA GLY A 1008 -0.69 -32.09 22.84
C GLY A 1008 -0.17 -32.92 24.02
N ASN A 1009 -0.14 -34.25 23.86
CA ASN A 1009 0.36 -35.18 24.88
C ASN A 1009 1.80 -35.62 24.56
N PHE A 1010 2.73 -35.44 25.51
CA PHE A 1010 4.15 -35.73 25.31
C PHE A 1010 4.79 -36.57 26.43
N GLY A 1011 5.94 -37.17 26.12
CA GLY A 1011 6.94 -37.64 27.09
C GLY A 1011 7.78 -36.49 27.66
N SER A 1012 8.76 -36.79 28.50
CA SER A 1012 9.35 -35.94 29.56
C SER A 1012 10.17 -34.67 29.21
N SER A 1013 10.14 -34.14 27.97
CA SER A 1013 10.94 -32.97 27.58
C SER A 1013 10.13 -32.07 26.61
N PHE A 1014 9.45 -31.05 27.15
CA PHE A 1014 8.35 -30.36 26.46
C PHE A 1014 8.72 -28.94 25.98
N SER A 1015 8.32 -28.63 24.74
CA SER A 1015 8.35 -27.29 24.13
C SER A 1015 6.94 -26.83 23.73
N TRP A 1016 6.64 -25.55 23.90
CA TRP A 1016 5.48 -24.85 23.30
C TRP A 1016 5.74 -24.53 21.83
N ILE A 1017 4.70 -24.28 21.05
CA ILE A 1017 4.79 -23.75 19.67
C ILE A 1017 4.03 -22.43 19.63
N LEU A 1018 4.70 -21.37 19.19
CA LEU A 1018 4.16 -20.03 19.02
C LEU A 1018 3.91 -19.80 17.53
N GLY A 1019 2.69 -20.12 17.09
CA GLY A 1019 2.26 -20.05 15.70
C GLY A 1019 1.74 -18.68 15.24
N ASP A 1020 0.98 -18.67 14.14
CA ASP A 1020 0.41 -17.46 13.52
C ASP A 1020 -0.33 -16.54 14.50
N VAL A 1021 -1.04 -17.11 15.48
CA VAL A 1021 -1.72 -16.34 16.54
C VAL A 1021 -0.73 -15.44 17.30
N PHE A 1022 0.47 -15.93 17.60
CA PHE A 1022 1.52 -15.14 18.24
C PHE A 1022 2.15 -14.15 17.26
N ILE A 1023 2.56 -14.63 16.08
CA ILE A 1023 3.35 -13.86 15.10
C ILE A 1023 2.56 -12.68 14.52
N ARG A 1024 1.22 -12.76 14.41
CA ARG A 1024 0.38 -11.62 14.00
C ARG A 1024 0.44 -10.43 14.95
N ASN A 1025 0.67 -10.66 16.25
CA ASN A 1025 0.73 -9.60 17.27
C ASN A 1025 2.15 -9.06 17.48
N TRP A 1026 3.15 -9.87 17.13
CA TRP A 1026 4.55 -9.56 17.37
C TRP A 1026 5.33 -9.78 16.08
N TYR A 1027 5.70 -8.68 15.42
CA TYR A 1027 6.62 -8.70 14.29
C TYR A 1027 7.88 -9.47 14.69
N THR A 1028 8.16 -10.53 13.94
CA THR A 1028 9.11 -11.56 14.33
C THR A 1028 10.32 -11.55 13.40
N ILE A 1029 11.51 -11.48 13.99
CA ILE A 1029 12.79 -11.43 13.30
C ILE A 1029 13.58 -12.69 13.65
N PHE A 1030 14.01 -13.44 12.65
CA PHE A 1030 14.78 -14.66 12.77
C PHE A 1030 16.24 -14.34 12.41
N ASN A 1031 17.11 -14.28 13.41
CA ASN A 1031 18.50 -13.85 13.25
C ASN A 1031 19.44 -15.07 13.30
N ARG A 1032 19.86 -15.50 12.10
CA ARG A 1032 20.81 -16.61 11.91
C ARG A 1032 22.24 -16.22 12.25
N GLY A 1033 22.62 -14.96 12.06
CA GLY A 1033 23.98 -14.47 12.35
C GLY A 1033 24.33 -14.47 13.85
N ASN A 1034 23.36 -14.22 14.73
CA ASN A 1034 23.55 -14.17 16.19
C ASN A 1034 22.75 -15.24 16.95
N SER A 1035 22.14 -16.21 16.25
CA SER A 1035 21.30 -17.27 16.82
C SER A 1035 20.28 -16.73 17.84
N SER A 1036 19.40 -15.85 17.39
CA SER A 1036 18.37 -15.21 18.22
C SER A 1036 17.07 -14.94 17.47
N VAL A 1037 15.98 -14.73 18.21
CA VAL A 1037 14.71 -14.21 17.70
C VAL A 1037 14.50 -12.79 18.23
N GLY A 1038 14.12 -11.85 17.37
CA GLY A 1038 13.70 -10.50 17.74
C GLY A 1038 12.18 -10.37 17.69
N LEU A 1039 11.58 -9.77 18.72
CA LEU A 1039 10.13 -9.51 18.78
C LEU A 1039 9.85 -8.03 19.02
N ALA A 1040 8.94 -7.45 18.25
CA ALA A 1040 8.45 -6.08 18.43
C ALA A 1040 6.94 -6.00 18.19
N ALA A 1041 6.27 -5.00 18.78
CA ALA A 1041 4.81 -4.88 18.62
C ALA A 1041 4.48 -4.56 17.16
N THR A 1042 3.60 -5.34 16.54
CA THR A 1042 3.19 -5.13 15.15
C THR A 1042 2.56 -3.75 14.97
N SER A 1043 2.92 -3.04 13.89
CA SER A 1043 2.24 -1.80 13.48
C SER A 1043 0.99 -2.17 12.66
N TYR A 1044 -0.19 -1.71 13.07
CA TYR A 1044 -1.48 -2.01 12.42
C TYR A 1044 -2.03 -0.84 11.61
#